data_AF-K2KH61-F1
#
_entry.id   AF-K2KH61-F1
#
_cell.length_a   1.000
_cell.length_b   1.000
_cell.length_c   1.000
_cell.angle_alpha   90.00
_cell.angle_beta   90.00
_cell.angle_gamma   90.00
#
_symmetry.space_group_name_H-M   'P 1'
#
loop_
_entity.id
_entity.type
_entity.pdbx_description
1 polymer ?
#
loop_
_entity_poly.entity_id
_entity_poly.type
_entity_poly.pdbx_seq_one_letter_code
_entity_poly.pdbx_strand_id
1 'polypeptide(L)'
;MSEFDKRQAITLDPTHLQSLKAALGQYRQKLDDGSAFRLHMDLLLDIAFCHQDGRPLERGDAGANQALLDKALDSCRQDNKLCHYSEAVLFAAALNFPELYPDLEDTAQALVRFARSRNDSADMAVDDYNLLGVEALYMMAFCRPQWSRYLAAFLVPYWDTQTHYLPLELLNKLVANFGWQRPMISAYLWCDSAQLRRCFYSDSEGNPLQPDLLSHFAKHPDDYPWFKEQLLARLKAQPLLAYSSGNQADDPHPTLDFFYSLGAWPVAADPDDIEEWQDQVKQQPWLGHSVEDEALAILATLQSQAPELPLLEVAPAWQQEDRHQAWKTAKPAPAPKQQEAETAAPNYTRVFSCLSPHSDRLKLAQLEKVDQAIGDDLTSALAALPPHLGSCAYASYRLHNPDCSQEQASLLIDWLQQQLPQALLEAYEDASDDDHEQFEELMAWLVDPANDADPAAMAQLAKDVLYLDGGVKGARISAHQGAYQLLWGEDGLQRGLLSLFWLLGSDRLAKDNGLYLLAKRHWQLWLTLAPQRLINRIFYLRGNYHHYAAIDDIDQERRLCQQLLALGVAQLQLDAFMLLCDQRVARYRPADPRFWRRYQARLAQFAQSTDAERQALQGVLAYCHEDQYLAFLADLACCHPELELPLAPLFEASLERQLADAFPDPVAHKLYRQLLDYLATGQGLEALSPKALGLPRLQGWDPYADQSGKVGPVDFLWLLPKEQGQRLALFLAQLGKRGLHWLGCSWVKEAYVRACIQGGQLTFAERWQHPALGHNPISDPDLGLALLAAKDAWALQWLDSQGVAAQSLVYYAVHEGRNCGPFLQQLAKAQRLPDMKGWLTSAQRAKLATLLGE
;
A
#
# COMPACT_ATOMS: atom_id res chain seq x y z
N MET A 1 -23.39 3.20 -15.50
CA MET A 1 -22.98 1.83 -15.15
C MET A 1 -21.85 1.94 -14.15
N SER A 2 -21.91 1.20 -13.04
CA SER A 2 -20.79 1.08 -12.11
C SER A 2 -19.59 0.49 -12.83
N GLU A 3 -18.39 0.77 -12.35
CA GLU A 3 -17.13 0.22 -12.89
C GLU A 3 -17.16 -1.31 -12.95
N PHE A 4 -17.82 -1.94 -11.96
CA PHE A 4 -17.89 -3.40 -11.78
C PHE A 4 -19.11 -4.09 -12.41
N ASP A 5 -20.05 -3.33 -13.01
CA ASP A 5 -21.28 -3.88 -13.61
C ASP A 5 -20.95 -4.99 -14.63
N LYS A 6 -21.53 -6.18 -14.46
CA LYS A 6 -21.33 -7.30 -15.41
C LYS A 6 -22.15 -7.06 -16.67
N ARG A 7 -21.53 -7.17 -17.85
CA ARG A 7 -22.20 -6.92 -19.14
C ARG A 7 -22.79 -8.18 -19.77
N GLN A 8 -22.34 -9.34 -19.32
CA GLN A 8 -22.80 -10.63 -19.81
C GLN A 8 -23.57 -11.35 -18.71
N ALA A 9 -24.60 -12.09 -19.09
CA ALA A 9 -25.40 -12.90 -18.19
C ALA A 9 -25.42 -14.36 -18.64
N ILE A 10 -25.23 -15.28 -17.71
CA ILE A 10 -25.56 -16.71 -17.88
C ILE A 10 -26.84 -16.96 -17.11
N THR A 11 -27.93 -17.21 -17.83
CA THR A 11 -29.26 -17.45 -17.24
C THR A 11 -29.44 -18.92 -16.91
N LEU A 12 -29.91 -19.22 -15.69
CA LEU A 12 -30.19 -20.60 -15.25
C LEU A 12 -31.34 -20.69 -14.24
N ASP A 13 -31.82 -21.91 -14.03
CA ASP A 13 -32.64 -22.31 -12.88
C ASP A 13 -31.75 -23.07 -11.88
N PRO A 14 -31.49 -22.50 -10.68
CA PRO A 14 -30.61 -23.09 -9.68
C PRO A 14 -31.18 -24.35 -9.02
N THR A 15 -32.46 -24.67 -9.27
CA THR A 15 -33.12 -25.89 -8.75
C THR A 15 -33.13 -27.03 -9.75
N HIS A 16 -32.68 -26.81 -11.00
CA HIS A 16 -32.77 -27.77 -12.08
C HIS A 16 -31.41 -28.26 -12.58
N LEU A 17 -31.12 -29.56 -12.40
CA LEU A 17 -29.85 -30.21 -12.74
C LEU A 17 -29.35 -29.90 -14.16
N GLN A 18 -30.20 -30.03 -15.19
CA GLN A 18 -29.77 -29.77 -16.58
C GLN A 18 -29.47 -28.29 -16.84
N SER A 19 -30.12 -27.39 -16.09
CA SER A 19 -29.88 -25.95 -16.24
C SER A 19 -28.53 -25.57 -15.63
N LEU A 20 -28.21 -26.10 -14.45
CA LEU A 20 -26.91 -25.94 -13.80
C LEU A 20 -25.78 -26.54 -14.65
N LYS A 21 -26.00 -27.73 -15.21
CA LYS A 21 -25.04 -28.37 -16.13
C LYS A 21 -24.73 -27.49 -17.34
N ALA A 22 -25.77 -26.96 -17.98
CA ALA A 22 -25.62 -26.07 -19.13
C ALA A 22 -24.89 -24.77 -18.75
N ALA A 23 -25.21 -24.17 -17.59
CA ALA A 23 -24.56 -22.97 -17.09
C ALA A 23 -23.06 -23.19 -16.80
N LEU A 24 -22.71 -24.29 -16.12
CA LEU A 24 -21.32 -24.68 -15.88
C LEU A 24 -20.57 -24.90 -17.21
N GLY A 25 -21.19 -25.59 -18.17
CA GLY A 25 -20.61 -25.79 -19.50
C GLY A 25 -20.37 -24.48 -20.26
N GLN A 26 -21.33 -23.56 -20.22
CA GLN A 26 -21.18 -22.23 -20.82
C GLN A 26 -20.09 -21.42 -20.12
N TYR A 27 -20.00 -21.51 -18.79
CA TYR A 27 -18.98 -20.79 -18.03
C TYR A 27 -17.57 -21.29 -18.39
N ARG A 28 -17.37 -22.61 -18.45
CA ARG A 28 -16.11 -23.21 -18.91
C ARG A 28 -15.69 -22.71 -20.27
N GLN A 29 -16.61 -22.71 -21.24
CA GLN A 29 -16.33 -22.22 -22.59
C GLN A 29 -15.83 -20.76 -22.57
N LYS A 30 -16.47 -19.90 -21.77
CA LYS A 30 -16.11 -18.48 -21.66
C LYS A 30 -14.79 -18.24 -20.93
N LEU A 31 -14.43 -19.10 -19.98
CA LEU A 31 -13.11 -19.09 -19.34
C LEU A 31 -12.03 -19.51 -20.35
N ASP A 32 -12.27 -20.59 -21.10
CA ASP A 32 -11.31 -21.15 -22.07
C ASP A 32 -11.05 -20.20 -23.26
N ASP A 33 -12.07 -19.48 -23.74
CA ASP A 33 -11.93 -18.50 -24.84
C ASP A 33 -11.62 -17.06 -24.37
N GLY A 34 -11.55 -16.84 -23.07
CA GLY A 34 -11.28 -15.53 -22.45
C GLY A 34 -12.44 -14.53 -22.52
N SER A 35 -13.59 -14.88 -23.12
CA SER A 35 -14.77 -14.01 -23.24
C SER A 35 -15.50 -13.79 -21.92
N ALA A 36 -15.14 -14.51 -20.85
CA ALA A 36 -15.61 -14.24 -19.49
C ALA A 36 -15.11 -12.91 -18.92
N PHE A 37 -14.11 -12.29 -19.54
CA PHE A 37 -13.39 -11.14 -19.00
C PHE A 37 -13.50 -9.91 -19.88
N ARG A 38 -13.38 -8.74 -19.25
CA ARG A 38 -13.16 -7.47 -19.93
C ARG A 38 -11.94 -6.76 -19.33
N LEU A 39 -11.24 -6.01 -20.16
CA LEU A 39 -10.14 -5.17 -19.71
C LEU A 39 -10.68 -3.83 -19.19
N HIS A 40 -10.32 -3.47 -17.97
CA HIS A 40 -10.50 -2.13 -17.43
C HIS A 40 -9.15 -1.47 -17.14
N MET A 41 -8.67 -1.60 -15.90
CA MET A 41 -7.27 -1.40 -15.52
C MET A 41 -6.56 -2.76 -15.54
N ASP A 42 -7.18 -3.76 -14.91
CA ASP A 42 -6.82 -5.18 -14.99
C ASP A 42 -7.96 -6.00 -15.64
N LEU A 43 -7.79 -7.33 -15.74
CA LEU A 43 -8.85 -8.22 -16.21
C LEU A 43 -9.92 -8.38 -15.13
N LEU A 44 -11.14 -7.97 -15.49
CA LEU A 44 -12.31 -8.07 -14.64
C LEU A 44 -13.27 -9.13 -15.17
N LEU A 45 -13.77 -10.01 -14.30
CA LEU A 45 -14.87 -10.92 -14.63
C LEU A 45 -16.09 -10.11 -15.08
N ASP A 46 -16.61 -10.39 -16.28
CA ASP A 46 -17.70 -9.65 -16.93
C ASP A 46 -19.01 -10.43 -17.01
N ILE A 47 -19.10 -11.54 -16.28
CA ILE A 47 -20.26 -12.42 -16.22
C ILE A 47 -21.00 -12.24 -14.90
N ALA A 48 -22.32 -12.10 -14.97
CA ALA A 48 -23.25 -12.38 -13.87
C ALA A 48 -23.99 -13.70 -14.13
N PHE A 49 -24.19 -14.50 -13.09
CA PHE A 49 -25.10 -15.65 -13.16
C PHE A 49 -26.47 -15.18 -12.71
N CYS A 50 -27.47 -15.34 -13.56
CA CYS A 50 -28.81 -14.81 -13.33
C CYS A 50 -29.85 -15.93 -13.28
N HIS A 51 -30.87 -15.73 -12.46
CA HIS A 51 -32.08 -16.54 -12.49
C HIS A 51 -32.88 -16.27 -13.79
N GLN A 52 -33.85 -17.13 -14.12
CA GLN A 52 -34.65 -17.05 -15.36
C GLN A 52 -35.45 -15.74 -15.52
N ASP A 53 -35.76 -15.07 -14.42
CA ASP A 53 -36.42 -13.76 -14.36
C ASP A 53 -35.46 -12.58 -14.63
N GLY A 54 -34.17 -12.85 -14.82
CA GLY A 54 -33.14 -11.86 -15.15
C GLY A 54 -32.41 -11.25 -13.95
N ARG A 55 -32.81 -11.56 -12.70
CA ARG A 55 -32.07 -11.09 -11.52
C ARG A 55 -30.78 -11.89 -11.33
N PRO A 56 -29.68 -11.28 -10.83
CA PRO A 56 -28.51 -12.04 -10.39
C PRO A 56 -28.87 -13.09 -9.34
N LEU A 57 -28.17 -14.23 -9.32
CA LEU A 57 -28.35 -15.24 -8.29
C LEU A 57 -28.02 -14.66 -6.91
N GLU A 58 -28.90 -14.95 -5.95
CA GLU A 58 -28.84 -14.48 -4.56
C GLU A 58 -28.58 -15.65 -3.61
N ARG A 59 -28.28 -15.36 -2.34
CA ARG A 59 -27.91 -16.40 -1.35
C ARG A 59 -28.95 -17.52 -1.21
N GLY A 60 -30.24 -17.20 -1.33
CA GLY A 60 -31.33 -18.19 -1.25
C GLY A 60 -31.34 -19.19 -2.42
N ASP A 61 -30.72 -18.85 -3.55
CA ASP A 61 -30.63 -19.73 -4.71
C ASP A 61 -29.59 -20.87 -4.50
N ALA A 62 -28.79 -20.82 -3.43
CA ALA A 62 -27.83 -21.88 -3.08
C ALA A 62 -28.49 -23.19 -2.59
N GLY A 63 -29.79 -23.18 -2.29
CA GLY A 63 -30.52 -24.35 -1.80
C GLY A 63 -29.98 -24.85 -0.45
N ALA A 64 -29.79 -26.16 -0.30
CA ALA A 64 -29.34 -26.75 0.97
C ALA A 64 -27.90 -26.36 1.35
N ASN A 65 -27.12 -25.81 0.40
CA ASN A 65 -25.76 -25.34 0.63
C ASN A 65 -25.66 -23.86 1.00
N GLN A 66 -26.77 -23.19 1.34
CA GLN A 66 -26.73 -21.78 1.74
C GLN A 66 -25.76 -21.53 2.93
N ALA A 67 -25.79 -22.38 3.96
CA ALA A 67 -24.88 -22.24 5.10
C ALA A 67 -23.40 -22.43 4.71
N LEU A 68 -23.13 -23.29 3.72
CA LEU A 68 -21.79 -23.49 3.17
C LEU A 68 -21.34 -22.26 2.37
N LEU A 69 -22.24 -21.68 1.58
CA LEU A 69 -22.01 -20.43 0.86
C LEU A 69 -21.68 -19.29 1.82
N ASP A 70 -22.51 -19.09 2.84
CA ASP A 70 -22.30 -18.04 3.85
C ASP A 70 -20.93 -18.20 4.52
N LYS A 71 -20.59 -19.43 4.95
CA LYS A 71 -19.27 -19.73 5.52
C LYS A 71 -18.14 -19.42 4.55
N ALA A 72 -18.29 -19.73 3.26
CA ALA A 72 -17.27 -19.46 2.27
C ALA A 72 -17.08 -17.96 2.04
N LEU A 73 -18.17 -17.20 1.90
CA LEU A 73 -18.12 -15.74 1.78
C LEU A 73 -17.42 -15.12 2.99
N ASP A 74 -17.81 -15.50 4.21
CA ASP A 74 -17.22 -15.00 5.45
C ASP A 74 -15.74 -15.38 5.61
N SER A 75 -15.33 -16.51 5.04
CA SER A 75 -13.94 -16.98 5.14
C SER A 75 -12.99 -16.36 4.12
N CYS A 76 -13.52 -15.94 2.96
CA CYS A 76 -12.73 -15.54 1.80
C CYS A 76 -12.70 -14.02 1.57
N ARG A 77 -13.69 -13.27 2.06
CA ARG A 77 -13.85 -11.83 1.75
C ARG A 77 -13.44 -10.95 2.93
N GLN A 78 -12.63 -9.92 2.65
CA GLN A 78 -12.27 -8.88 3.61
C GLN A 78 -13.34 -7.79 3.72
N ASP A 79 -13.99 -7.42 2.60
CA ASP A 79 -15.03 -6.39 2.55
C ASP A 79 -16.25 -6.86 1.74
N ASN A 80 -17.44 -6.70 2.32
CA ASN A 80 -18.72 -7.10 1.74
C ASN A 80 -19.39 -6.01 0.86
N LYS A 81 -18.80 -4.82 0.71
CA LYS A 81 -19.47 -3.62 0.15
C LYS A 81 -19.75 -3.63 -1.37
N LEU A 82 -18.95 -4.31 -2.19
CA LEU A 82 -19.07 -4.30 -3.68
C LEU A 82 -19.41 -5.66 -4.29
N CYS A 83 -19.95 -6.56 -3.47
CA CYS A 83 -19.90 -8.00 -3.70
C CYS A 83 -20.77 -8.53 -4.85
N HIS A 84 -20.15 -8.81 -5.98
CA HIS A 84 -20.68 -9.80 -6.93
C HIS A 84 -20.32 -11.22 -6.43
N TYR A 85 -21.32 -12.01 -6.04
CA TYR A 85 -21.12 -13.38 -5.53
C TYR A 85 -21.93 -14.45 -6.29
N SER A 86 -22.54 -14.09 -7.41
CA SER A 86 -23.37 -15.01 -8.21
C SER A 86 -22.61 -16.25 -8.72
N GLU A 87 -21.28 -16.16 -8.90
CA GLU A 87 -20.43 -17.32 -9.22
C GLU A 87 -20.42 -18.34 -8.07
N ALA A 88 -20.19 -17.89 -6.84
CA ALA A 88 -20.23 -18.74 -5.67
C ALA A 88 -21.61 -19.40 -5.50
N VAL A 89 -22.69 -18.65 -5.76
CA VAL A 89 -24.06 -19.20 -5.71
C VAL A 89 -24.27 -20.30 -6.75
N LEU A 90 -23.75 -20.16 -7.97
CA LEU A 90 -23.81 -21.23 -8.99
C LEU A 90 -23.18 -22.53 -8.46
N PHE A 91 -21.99 -22.45 -7.87
CA PHE A 91 -21.31 -23.62 -7.33
C PHE A 91 -22.05 -24.22 -6.13
N ALA A 92 -22.54 -23.38 -5.22
CA ALA A 92 -23.34 -23.83 -4.07
C ALA A 92 -24.62 -24.54 -4.52
N ALA A 93 -25.33 -23.99 -5.51
CA ALA A 93 -26.50 -24.61 -6.11
C ALA A 93 -26.15 -25.96 -6.78
N ALA A 94 -25.08 -26.02 -7.57
CA ALA A 94 -24.63 -27.24 -8.24
C ALA A 94 -24.19 -28.34 -7.26
N LEU A 95 -23.62 -27.99 -6.11
CA LEU A 95 -23.23 -28.95 -5.07
C LEU A 95 -24.40 -29.73 -4.46
N ASN A 96 -25.65 -29.28 -4.65
CA ASN A 96 -26.85 -30.04 -4.25
C ASN A 96 -27.08 -31.29 -5.12
N PHE A 97 -26.40 -31.42 -6.27
CA PHE A 97 -26.60 -32.50 -7.24
C PHE A 97 -25.29 -33.30 -7.42
N PRO A 98 -25.16 -34.49 -6.81
CA PRO A 98 -23.97 -35.34 -6.98
C PRO A 98 -23.64 -35.69 -8.44
N GLU A 99 -24.64 -35.72 -9.31
CA GLU A 99 -24.49 -35.93 -10.76
C GLU A 99 -23.68 -34.82 -11.45
N LEU A 100 -23.59 -33.62 -10.84
CA LEU A 100 -22.82 -32.50 -11.34
C LEU A 100 -21.38 -32.46 -10.82
N TYR A 101 -20.94 -33.43 -10.01
CA TYR A 101 -19.56 -33.46 -9.52
C TYR A 101 -18.51 -33.50 -10.65
N PRO A 102 -18.67 -34.29 -11.74
CA PRO A 102 -17.75 -34.22 -12.87
C PRO A 102 -17.75 -32.82 -13.52
N ASP A 103 -18.93 -32.21 -13.68
CA ASP A 103 -19.06 -30.88 -14.24
C ASP A 103 -18.43 -29.79 -13.34
N LEU A 104 -18.47 -29.93 -12.02
CA LEU A 104 -17.78 -29.05 -11.07
C LEU A 104 -16.26 -29.23 -11.14
N GLU A 105 -15.77 -30.46 -11.23
CA GLU A 105 -14.33 -30.75 -11.40
C GLU A 105 -13.80 -30.16 -12.71
N ASP A 106 -14.52 -30.32 -13.80
CA ASP A 106 -14.15 -29.75 -15.11
C ASP A 106 -14.11 -28.22 -15.05
N THR A 107 -15.05 -27.58 -14.32
CA THR A 107 -15.08 -26.12 -14.16
C THR A 107 -13.95 -25.64 -13.26
N ALA A 108 -13.67 -26.34 -12.16
CA ALA A 108 -12.52 -26.05 -11.30
C ALA A 108 -11.20 -26.14 -12.07
N GLN A 109 -11.06 -27.13 -12.96
CA GLN A 109 -9.89 -27.23 -13.84
C GLN A 109 -9.81 -26.07 -14.83
N ALA A 110 -10.94 -25.60 -15.38
CA ALA A 110 -10.94 -24.42 -16.25
C ALA A 110 -10.50 -23.16 -15.50
N LEU A 111 -10.96 -22.95 -14.27
CA LEU A 111 -10.52 -21.87 -13.39
C LEU A 111 -9.01 -21.95 -13.12
N VAL A 112 -8.49 -23.13 -12.77
CA VAL A 112 -7.05 -23.36 -12.55
C VAL A 112 -6.25 -23.13 -13.83
N ARG A 113 -6.73 -23.59 -14.99
CA ARG A 113 -6.05 -23.33 -16.27
C ARG A 113 -5.99 -21.85 -16.58
N PHE A 114 -7.09 -21.12 -16.39
CA PHE A 114 -7.11 -19.67 -16.58
C PHE A 114 -6.12 -18.99 -15.64
N ALA A 115 -6.20 -19.28 -14.35
CA ALA A 115 -5.31 -18.77 -13.31
C ALA A 115 -3.84 -18.92 -13.69
N ARG A 116 -3.44 -20.15 -13.98
CA ARG A 116 -2.07 -20.49 -14.36
C ARG A 116 -1.63 -19.88 -15.67
N SER A 117 -2.56 -19.67 -16.62
CA SER A 117 -2.24 -19.04 -17.90
C SER A 117 -1.81 -17.57 -17.74
N ARG A 118 -2.30 -16.92 -16.67
CA ARG A 118 -2.01 -15.54 -16.30
C ARG A 118 -0.82 -15.46 -15.35
N ASN A 119 -0.79 -16.31 -14.32
CA ASN A 119 0.16 -16.23 -13.20
C ASN A 119 0.27 -14.80 -12.68
N ASP A 120 -0.86 -14.19 -12.35
CA ASP A 120 -0.98 -12.88 -11.71
C ASP A 120 -2.37 -12.78 -11.08
N SER A 121 -2.44 -12.61 -9.75
CA SER A 121 -3.72 -12.50 -9.05
C SER A 121 -4.52 -11.25 -9.46
N ALA A 122 -3.87 -10.19 -9.93
CA ALA A 122 -4.56 -8.98 -10.39
C ALA A 122 -5.45 -9.24 -11.63
N ASP A 123 -5.12 -10.25 -12.44
CA ASP A 123 -5.89 -10.65 -13.62
C ASP A 123 -7.12 -11.54 -13.27
N MET A 124 -7.42 -11.72 -11.98
CA MET A 124 -8.48 -12.60 -11.49
C MET A 124 -9.63 -11.82 -10.81
N ALA A 125 -9.67 -10.50 -10.98
CA ALA A 125 -10.57 -9.64 -10.25
C ALA A 125 -12.05 -9.86 -10.61
N VAL A 126 -12.91 -9.91 -9.58
CA VAL A 126 -14.37 -9.76 -9.68
C VAL A 126 -14.75 -8.30 -9.42
N ASP A 127 -14.07 -7.67 -8.49
CA ASP A 127 -14.10 -6.27 -8.10
C ASP A 127 -12.74 -5.92 -7.44
N ASP A 128 -12.63 -4.74 -6.82
CA ASP A 128 -11.37 -4.27 -6.20
C ASP A 128 -10.85 -5.13 -5.04
N TYR A 129 -11.71 -5.94 -4.42
CA TYR A 129 -11.39 -6.68 -3.19
C TYR A 129 -11.54 -8.19 -3.34
N ASN A 130 -12.28 -8.65 -4.35
CA ASN A 130 -12.66 -10.05 -4.49
C ASN A 130 -12.12 -10.64 -5.79
N LEU A 131 -11.62 -11.87 -5.70
CA LEU A 131 -11.10 -12.64 -6.83
C LEU A 131 -12.09 -13.75 -7.21
N LEU A 132 -12.15 -14.08 -8.50
CA LEU A 132 -13.04 -15.11 -9.03
C LEU A 132 -12.65 -16.49 -8.49
N GLY A 133 -13.62 -17.39 -8.41
CA GLY A 133 -13.38 -18.81 -8.14
C GLY A 133 -12.93 -19.17 -6.71
N VAL A 134 -12.46 -18.23 -5.88
CA VAL A 134 -11.91 -18.54 -4.55
C VAL A 134 -12.96 -19.21 -3.66
N GLU A 135 -14.15 -18.61 -3.53
CA GLU A 135 -15.22 -19.15 -2.68
C GLU A 135 -15.77 -20.46 -3.25
N ALA A 136 -15.90 -20.53 -4.57
CA ALA A 136 -16.35 -21.73 -5.27
C ALA A 136 -15.42 -22.93 -5.00
N LEU A 137 -14.11 -22.74 -5.18
CA LEU A 137 -13.09 -23.77 -4.96
C LEU A 137 -12.95 -24.13 -3.48
N TYR A 138 -13.11 -23.15 -2.58
CA TYR A 138 -13.10 -23.42 -1.14
C TYR A 138 -14.33 -24.24 -0.70
N MET A 139 -15.53 -23.92 -1.19
CA MET A 139 -16.72 -24.74 -0.92
C MET A 139 -16.56 -26.18 -1.43
N MET A 140 -15.99 -26.34 -2.62
CA MET A 140 -15.65 -27.67 -3.14
C MET A 140 -14.67 -28.39 -2.20
N ALA A 141 -13.57 -27.75 -1.83
CA ALA A 141 -12.57 -28.31 -0.92
C ALA A 141 -13.16 -28.68 0.45
N PHE A 142 -14.09 -27.88 0.97
CA PHE A 142 -14.76 -28.12 2.24
C PHE A 142 -15.77 -29.27 2.16
N CYS A 143 -16.46 -29.45 1.03
CA CYS A 143 -17.33 -30.60 0.78
C CYS A 143 -16.56 -31.91 0.66
N ARG A 144 -15.41 -31.88 -0.03
CA ARG A 144 -14.63 -33.07 -0.38
C ARG A 144 -13.13 -32.75 -0.30
N PRO A 145 -12.38 -33.33 0.65
CA PRO A 145 -10.96 -33.04 0.84
C PRO A 145 -10.09 -33.25 -0.41
N GLN A 146 -10.46 -34.19 -1.29
CA GLN A 146 -9.72 -34.42 -2.55
C GLN A 146 -9.77 -33.23 -3.52
N TRP A 147 -10.74 -32.33 -3.37
CA TRP A 147 -10.88 -31.14 -4.20
C TRP A 147 -10.05 -29.96 -3.71
N SER A 148 -9.44 -30.03 -2.52
CA SER A 148 -8.51 -29.01 -2.01
C SER A 148 -7.33 -28.74 -2.96
N ARG A 149 -6.95 -29.72 -3.78
CA ARG A 149 -5.93 -29.54 -4.82
C ARG A 149 -6.30 -28.48 -5.86
N TYR A 150 -7.58 -28.25 -6.14
CA TYR A 150 -8.00 -27.25 -7.12
C TYR A 150 -7.81 -25.85 -6.57
N LEU A 151 -8.16 -25.61 -5.29
CA LEU A 151 -7.86 -24.35 -4.63
C LEU A 151 -6.34 -24.12 -4.58
N ALA A 152 -5.58 -25.11 -4.14
CA ALA A 152 -4.12 -24.99 -4.04
C ALA A 152 -3.43 -24.74 -5.39
N ALA A 153 -3.92 -25.33 -6.48
CA ALA A 153 -3.41 -25.11 -7.84
C ALA A 153 -3.90 -23.79 -8.47
N PHE A 154 -4.99 -23.22 -7.97
CA PHE A 154 -5.52 -21.93 -8.41
C PHE A 154 -4.73 -20.75 -7.85
N LEU A 155 -4.20 -20.89 -6.63
CA LEU A 155 -3.31 -19.91 -6.00
C LEU A 155 -1.94 -19.94 -6.69
N VAL A 156 -1.76 -19.06 -7.67
CA VAL A 156 -0.56 -18.97 -8.51
C VAL A 156 0.62 -18.31 -7.78
N PRO A 157 1.89 -18.56 -8.18
CA PRO A 157 3.05 -17.97 -7.52
C PRO A 157 3.09 -16.45 -7.43
N TYR A 158 2.71 -15.74 -8.50
CA TYR A 158 2.64 -14.28 -8.47
C TYR A 158 1.29 -13.82 -7.90
N TRP A 159 1.22 -13.85 -6.57
CA TRP A 159 0.04 -13.54 -5.77
C TRP A 159 0.27 -12.29 -4.93
N ASP A 160 -0.68 -11.35 -4.94
CA ASP A 160 -0.64 -10.18 -4.08
C ASP A 160 -0.95 -10.58 -2.63
N THR A 161 0.11 -10.70 -1.83
CA THR A 161 0.04 -11.04 -0.41
C THR A 161 -0.29 -9.84 0.49
N GLN A 162 -0.29 -8.61 -0.05
CA GLN A 162 -0.64 -7.40 0.69
C GLN A 162 -2.15 -7.17 0.69
N THR A 163 -2.78 -7.28 -0.47
CA THR A 163 -4.22 -7.00 -0.63
C THR A 163 -5.09 -8.26 -0.62
N HIS A 164 -4.58 -9.39 -1.13
CA HIS A 164 -5.35 -10.63 -1.29
C HIS A 164 -4.82 -11.77 -0.40
N TYR A 165 -4.53 -11.49 0.88
CA TYR A 165 -3.98 -12.50 1.79
C TYR A 165 -5.00 -13.57 2.24
N LEU A 166 -6.28 -13.21 2.46
CA LEU A 166 -7.30 -14.15 2.98
C LEU A 166 -7.44 -15.46 2.19
N PRO A 167 -7.44 -15.47 0.85
CA PRO A 167 -7.43 -16.71 0.06
C PRO A 167 -6.32 -17.70 0.44
N LEU A 168 -5.16 -17.21 0.89
CA LEU A 168 -4.04 -18.04 1.30
C LEU A 168 -4.30 -18.72 2.65
N GLU A 169 -4.99 -18.04 3.56
CA GLU A 169 -5.37 -18.60 4.86
C GLU A 169 -6.34 -19.78 4.75
N LEU A 170 -7.07 -19.87 3.64
CA LEU A 170 -7.98 -20.99 3.39
C LEU A 170 -7.24 -22.33 3.41
N LEU A 171 -5.95 -22.35 3.03
CA LEU A 171 -5.12 -23.54 3.06
C LEU A 171 -4.92 -24.05 4.49
N ASN A 172 -4.59 -23.17 5.45
CA ASN A 172 -4.50 -23.58 6.86
C ASN A 172 -5.86 -23.97 7.42
N LYS A 173 -6.96 -23.29 7.05
CA LYS A 173 -8.32 -23.64 7.50
C LYS A 173 -8.72 -25.05 7.04
N LEU A 174 -8.31 -25.47 5.84
CA LEU A 174 -8.53 -26.83 5.34
C LEU A 174 -7.75 -27.86 6.15
N VAL A 175 -6.48 -27.59 6.47
CA VAL A 175 -5.67 -28.48 7.33
C VAL A 175 -6.18 -28.50 8.78
N ALA A 176 -6.64 -27.37 9.32
CA ALA A 176 -7.26 -27.32 10.65
C ALA A 176 -8.52 -28.18 10.71
N ASN A 177 -9.31 -28.19 9.63
CA ASN A 177 -10.56 -28.95 9.55
C ASN A 177 -10.35 -30.45 9.29
N PHE A 178 -9.38 -30.82 8.45
CA PHE A 178 -9.19 -32.21 8.00
C PHE A 178 -7.96 -32.91 8.56
N GLY A 179 -7.03 -32.17 9.16
CA GLY A 179 -5.69 -32.64 9.51
C GLY A 179 -4.81 -32.92 8.28
N TRP A 180 -3.55 -33.26 8.53
CA TRP A 180 -2.68 -33.81 7.49
C TRP A 180 -3.14 -35.21 7.12
N GLN A 181 -3.76 -35.31 5.95
CA GLN A 181 -4.14 -36.55 5.30
C GLN A 181 -3.74 -36.48 3.82
N ARG A 182 -3.71 -37.62 3.13
CA ARG A 182 -3.32 -37.71 1.71
C ARG A 182 -3.97 -36.67 0.80
N PRO A 183 -5.27 -36.31 0.94
CA PRO A 183 -5.84 -35.18 0.19
C PRO A 183 -5.18 -33.81 0.46
N MET A 184 -4.84 -33.49 1.71
CA MET A 184 -4.13 -32.23 2.05
C MET A 184 -2.69 -32.24 1.57
N ILE A 185 -2.01 -33.39 1.68
CA ILE A 185 -0.65 -33.59 1.13
C ILE A 185 -0.70 -33.44 -0.41
N SER A 186 -1.74 -33.96 -1.07
CA SER A 186 -1.97 -33.73 -2.49
C SER A 186 -2.22 -32.26 -2.78
N ALA A 187 -3.00 -31.54 -1.98
CA ALA A 187 -3.19 -30.11 -2.20
C ALA A 187 -1.88 -29.33 -2.09
N TYR A 188 -1.07 -29.64 -1.07
CA TYR A 188 0.27 -29.10 -0.89
C TYR A 188 1.17 -29.34 -2.11
N LEU A 189 1.16 -30.56 -2.66
CA LEU A 189 1.95 -30.92 -3.84
C LEU A 189 1.51 -30.19 -5.12
N TRP A 190 0.23 -29.81 -5.22
CA TRP A 190 -0.32 -29.13 -6.39
C TRP A 190 -0.21 -27.61 -6.32
N CYS A 191 0.21 -27.05 -5.18
CA CYS A 191 0.57 -25.65 -5.02
C CYS A 191 1.98 -25.40 -5.56
N ASP A 192 2.14 -24.47 -6.50
CA ASP A 192 3.42 -24.26 -7.20
C ASP A 192 4.45 -23.50 -6.35
N SER A 193 4.00 -22.59 -5.47
CA SER A 193 4.87 -21.71 -4.70
C SER A 193 5.27 -22.26 -3.34
N ALA A 194 6.57 -22.22 -3.02
CA ALA A 194 7.08 -22.60 -1.71
C ALA A 194 6.54 -21.71 -0.58
N GLN A 195 6.39 -20.41 -0.86
CA GLN A 195 5.83 -19.45 0.09
C GLN A 195 4.37 -19.78 0.40
N LEU A 196 3.56 -20.03 -0.63
CA LEU A 196 2.15 -20.37 -0.45
C LEU A 196 1.95 -21.73 0.23
N ARG A 197 2.87 -22.69 0.00
CA ARG A 197 2.87 -23.98 0.71
C ARG A 197 3.05 -23.83 2.21
N ARG A 198 3.73 -22.79 2.70
CA ARG A 198 3.86 -22.50 4.15
C ARG A 198 2.52 -22.10 4.78
N CYS A 199 1.64 -21.45 4.02
CA CYS A 199 0.29 -21.08 4.47
C CYS A 199 -0.61 -22.29 4.79
N PHE A 200 -0.17 -23.53 4.53
CA PHE A 200 -0.84 -24.72 5.06
C PHE A 200 -0.66 -24.89 6.57
N TYR A 201 0.36 -24.30 7.19
CA TYR A 201 0.65 -24.49 8.61
C TYR A 201 1.07 -23.22 9.36
N SER A 202 1.33 -22.10 8.68
CA SER A 202 1.66 -20.80 9.29
C SER A 202 0.74 -19.67 8.82
N ASP A 203 0.73 -18.56 9.56
CA ASP A 203 0.11 -17.29 9.16
C ASP A 203 1.05 -16.41 8.31
N SER A 204 0.65 -15.15 8.06
CA SER A 204 1.38 -14.18 7.22
C SER A 204 2.69 -13.74 7.84
N GLU A 205 2.77 -13.79 9.18
CA GLU A 205 3.93 -13.41 9.97
C GLU A 205 4.88 -14.60 10.17
N GLY A 206 4.53 -15.77 9.63
CA GLY A 206 5.32 -17.00 9.80
C GLY A 206 5.08 -17.70 11.14
N ASN A 207 4.09 -17.28 11.93
CA ASN A 207 3.76 -17.96 13.17
C ASN A 207 3.11 -19.31 12.86
N PRO A 208 3.55 -20.41 13.51
CA PRO A 208 2.95 -21.72 13.29
C PRO A 208 1.53 -21.77 13.91
N LEU A 209 0.53 -22.08 13.08
CA LEU A 209 -0.86 -22.26 13.48
C LEU A 209 -1.18 -23.72 13.86
N GLN A 210 -0.47 -24.67 13.24
CA GLN A 210 -0.67 -26.10 13.40
C GLN A 210 0.60 -26.87 13.02
N PRO A 211 0.70 -28.18 13.32
CA PRO A 211 1.88 -28.97 12.96
C PRO A 211 2.17 -28.91 11.46
N ASP A 212 3.43 -28.74 11.11
CA ASP A 212 3.88 -28.74 9.71
C ASP A 212 3.94 -30.16 9.11
N LEU A 213 4.14 -30.25 7.79
CA LEU A 213 4.18 -31.53 7.08
C LEU A 213 5.43 -32.34 7.45
N LEU A 214 6.53 -31.67 7.78
CA LEU A 214 7.75 -32.27 8.31
C LEU A 214 7.46 -33.07 9.60
N SER A 215 6.75 -32.44 10.54
CA SER A 215 6.32 -33.03 11.81
C SER A 215 5.30 -34.14 11.60
N HIS A 216 4.46 -34.04 10.56
CA HIS A 216 3.53 -35.10 10.17
C HIS A 216 4.29 -36.36 9.73
N PHE A 217 5.28 -36.24 8.84
CA PHE A 217 6.08 -37.39 8.41
C PHE A 217 6.85 -38.07 9.54
N ALA A 218 7.28 -37.31 10.55
CA ALA A 218 7.91 -37.90 11.74
C ALA A 218 6.95 -38.80 12.54
N LYS A 219 5.64 -38.49 12.54
CA LYS A 219 4.60 -39.28 13.22
C LYS A 219 3.97 -40.36 12.33
N HIS A 220 3.97 -40.14 11.02
CA HIS A 220 3.33 -40.98 10.00
C HIS A 220 4.34 -41.30 8.88
N PRO A 221 5.38 -42.11 9.17
CA PRO A 221 6.47 -42.34 8.22
C PRO A 221 6.02 -43.01 6.90
N ASP A 222 4.92 -43.77 6.93
CA ASP A 222 4.35 -44.44 5.74
C ASP A 222 3.77 -43.46 4.70
N ASP A 223 3.47 -42.21 5.08
CA ASP A 223 2.98 -41.20 4.15
C ASP A 223 4.09 -40.58 3.30
N TYR A 224 5.36 -40.69 3.72
CA TYR A 224 6.47 -40.11 2.97
C TYR A 224 6.78 -40.85 1.65
N PRO A 225 6.85 -42.20 1.60
CA PRO A 225 6.96 -42.92 0.32
C PRO A 225 5.83 -42.57 -0.65
N TRP A 226 4.60 -42.40 -0.13
CA TRP A 226 3.46 -41.97 -0.92
C TRP A 226 3.63 -40.52 -1.42
N PHE A 227 4.10 -39.60 -0.58
CA PHE A 227 4.43 -38.23 -0.97
C PHE A 227 5.43 -38.19 -2.13
N LYS A 228 6.51 -38.99 -2.07
CA LYS A 228 7.49 -39.09 -3.18
C LYS A 228 6.86 -39.55 -4.48
N GLU A 229 6.05 -40.61 -4.42
CA GLU A 229 5.35 -41.13 -5.60
C GLU A 229 4.42 -40.08 -6.20
N GLN A 230 3.68 -39.36 -5.36
CA GLN A 230 2.76 -38.31 -5.81
C GLN A 230 3.48 -37.06 -6.32
N LEU A 231 4.62 -36.66 -5.74
CA LEU A 231 5.44 -35.56 -6.25
C LEU A 231 5.97 -35.89 -7.65
N LEU A 232 6.46 -37.12 -7.86
CA LEU A 232 6.85 -37.60 -9.18
C LEU A 232 5.67 -37.58 -10.17
N ALA A 233 4.50 -38.05 -9.74
CA ALA A 233 3.30 -38.05 -10.58
C ALA A 233 2.85 -36.63 -10.93
N ARG A 234 2.89 -35.68 -9.98
CA ARG A 234 2.54 -34.28 -10.19
C ARG A 234 3.47 -33.60 -11.19
N LEU A 235 4.78 -33.71 -10.98
CA LEU A 235 5.76 -33.06 -11.86
C LEU A 235 5.73 -33.61 -13.30
N LYS A 236 5.31 -34.88 -13.49
CA LYS A 236 5.04 -35.43 -14.82
C LYS A 236 3.72 -34.95 -15.43
N ALA A 237 2.72 -34.70 -14.60
CA ALA A 237 1.40 -34.29 -15.07
C ALA A 237 1.38 -32.81 -15.47
N GLN A 238 2.12 -31.96 -14.75
CA GLN A 238 2.13 -30.52 -14.95
C GLN A 238 3.45 -29.91 -14.44
N PRO A 239 4.12 -29.03 -15.21
CA PRO A 239 5.26 -28.25 -14.73
C PRO A 239 4.87 -27.25 -13.63
N LEU A 240 5.85 -26.75 -12.87
CA LEU A 240 5.65 -25.62 -11.98
C LEU A 240 5.67 -24.30 -12.76
N LEU A 241 4.90 -23.32 -12.31
CA LEU A 241 4.96 -21.96 -12.84
C LEU A 241 6.23 -21.22 -12.39
N ALA A 242 6.89 -20.55 -13.32
CA ALA A 242 7.97 -19.60 -13.06
C ALA A 242 7.42 -18.21 -12.65
N TYR A 243 8.15 -17.46 -11.81
CA TYR A 243 7.65 -16.21 -11.20
C TYR A 243 7.46 -15.02 -12.18
N SER A 244 8.33 -14.85 -13.21
CA SER A 244 8.15 -14.11 -14.48
C SER A 244 9.42 -13.39 -14.99
N SER A 245 9.50 -13.28 -16.33
CA SER A 245 10.40 -12.48 -17.21
C SER A 245 11.93 -12.46 -16.97
N GLY A 246 12.56 -13.62 -16.88
CA GLY A 246 13.92 -13.78 -17.44
C GLY A 246 15.11 -13.81 -16.48
N ASN A 247 14.89 -13.74 -15.17
CA ASN A 247 15.95 -13.95 -14.18
C ASN A 247 15.89 -15.39 -13.64
N GLN A 248 16.67 -16.29 -14.23
CA GLN A 248 16.73 -17.71 -13.80
C GLN A 248 17.11 -17.90 -12.33
N ALA A 249 17.66 -16.88 -11.67
CA ALA A 249 18.03 -16.91 -10.27
C ALA A 249 16.82 -16.97 -9.32
N ASP A 250 15.66 -16.46 -9.76
CA ASP A 250 14.43 -16.39 -8.96
C ASP A 250 13.45 -17.54 -9.30
N ASP A 251 13.85 -18.45 -10.20
CA ASP A 251 13.03 -19.60 -10.59
C ASP A 251 13.04 -20.69 -9.51
N PRO A 252 11.88 -21.32 -9.22
CA PRO A 252 11.78 -22.34 -8.20
C PRO A 252 12.57 -23.59 -8.59
N HIS A 253 13.27 -24.21 -7.63
CA HIS A 253 13.92 -25.47 -7.91
C HIS A 253 12.88 -26.62 -7.90
N PRO A 254 12.72 -27.41 -8.99
CA PRO A 254 11.58 -28.32 -9.16
C PRO A 254 11.32 -29.34 -8.05
N THR A 255 12.35 -29.74 -7.30
CA THR A 255 12.25 -30.68 -6.18
C THR A 255 12.60 -30.08 -4.83
N LEU A 256 13.75 -29.40 -4.70
CA LEU A 256 14.21 -28.78 -3.45
C LEU A 256 13.19 -27.83 -2.80
N ASP A 257 12.44 -27.06 -3.58
CA ASP A 257 11.47 -26.10 -3.03
C ASP A 257 10.32 -26.74 -2.25
N PHE A 258 10.00 -28.01 -2.54
CA PHE A 258 9.06 -28.77 -1.73
C PHE A 258 9.66 -29.08 -0.36
N PHE A 259 10.95 -29.40 -0.28
CA PHE A 259 11.62 -29.66 1.00
C PHE A 259 11.77 -28.38 1.84
N TYR A 260 12.09 -27.24 1.20
CA TYR A 260 12.16 -25.93 1.88
C TYR A 260 10.83 -25.44 2.46
N SER A 261 9.71 -26.03 2.07
CA SER A 261 8.39 -25.66 2.58
C SER A 261 7.76 -26.77 3.42
N LEU A 262 8.47 -27.85 3.76
CA LEU A 262 7.91 -28.95 4.55
C LEU A 262 7.59 -28.52 5.99
N GLY A 263 8.37 -27.58 6.55
CA GLY A 263 8.22 -27.19 7.94
C GLY A 263 9.39 -26.40 8.50
N ALA A 264 9.39 -26.27 9.83
CA ALA A 264 10.47 -25.68 10.59
C ALA A 264 11.64 -26.66 10.70
N TRP A 265 12.58 -26.57 9.77
CA TRP A 265 13.83 -27.32 9.84
C TRP A 265 14.68 -26.88 11.06
N PRO A 266 15.37 -27.80 11.74
CA PRO A 266 16.20 -27.50 12.91
C PRO A 266 17.55 -26.88 12.51
N VAL A 267 17.50 -25.71 11.87
CA VAL A 267 18.68 -24.95 11.40
C VAL A 267 18.88 -23.70 12.25
N ALA A 268 20.10 -23.17 12.30
CA ALA A 268 20.44 -22.00 13.09
C ALA A 268 20.20 -20.68 12.33
N ALA A 269 20.18 -20.75 10.99
CA ALA A 269 19.87 -19.62 10.14
C ALA A 269 18.45 -19.11 10.37
N ASP A 270 18.30 -17.80 10.30
CA ASP A 270 16.99 -17.13 10.32
C ASP A 270 16.22 -17.48 9.03
N PRO A 271 14.95 -17.92 9.09
CA PRO A 271 14.13 -18.14 7.89
C PRO A 271 14.03 -16.95 6.93
N ASP A 272 14.27 -15.72 7.42
CA ASP A 272 14.30 -14.50 6.62
C ASP A 272 15.61 -14.33 5.83
N ASP A 273 16.70 -14.98 6.26
CA ASP A 273 17.93 -15.12 5.46
C ASP A 273 17.81 -16.35 4.55
N ILE A 274 17.00 -16.20 3.49
CA ILE A 274 16.59 -17.30 2.61
C ILE A 274 17.79 -18.08 2.05
N GLU A 275 18.87 -17.40 1.66
CA GLU A 275 20.08 -18.07 1.13
C GLU A 275 20.75 -18.93 2.19
N GLU A 276 21.05 -18.37 3.38
CA GLU A 276 21.72 -19.12 4.45
C GLU A 276 20.83 -20.25 4.98
N TRP A 277 19.53 -19.98 5.11
CA TRP A 277 18.54 -20.95 5.57
C TRP A 277 18.44 -22.13 4.61
N GLN A 278 18.28 -21.90 3.30
CA GLN A 278 18.21 -22.98 2.31
C GLN A 278 19.48 -23.83 2.29
N ASP A 279 20.66 -23.20 2.40
CA ASP A 279 21.93 -23.92 2.43
C ASP A 279 22.09 -24.81 3.68
N GLN A 280 21.62 -24.37 4.84
CA GLN A 280 21.60 -25.22 6.04
C GLN A 280 20.55 -26.33 5.95
N VAL A 281 19.40 -26.08 5.31
CA VAL A 281 18.33 -27.07 5.12
C VAL A 281 18.76 -28.20 4.19
N LYS A 282 19.44 -27.89 3.07
CA LYS A 282 20.00 -28.91 2.15
C LYS A 282 20.83 -29.96 2.86
N GLN A 283 21.59 -29.54 3.88
CA GLN A 283 22.52 -30.38 4.63
C GLN A 283 21.85 -31.20 5.75
N GLN A 284 20.57 -30.95 6.03
CA GLN A 284 19.87 -31.68 7.10
C GLN A 284 19.75 -33.18 6.77
N PRO A 285 19.92 -34.06 7.77
CA PRO A 285 19.75 -35.49 7.57
C PRO A 285 18.26 -35.83 7.37
N TRP A 286 17.96 -36.58 6.31
CA TRP A 286 16.64 -37.05 5.96
C TRP A 286 16.73 -38.50 5.46
N LEU A 287 16.10 -39.44 6.19
CA LEU A 287 16.07 -40.89 5.85
C LEU A 287 17.43 -41.54 5.54
N GLY A 288 18.50 -41.04 6.15
CA GLY A 288 19.84 -41.62 6.03
C GLY A 288 20.75 -40.98 4.99
N HIS A 289 20.31 -39.92 4.29
CA HIS A 289 21.11 -39.06 3.42
C HIS A 289 20.76 -37.58 3.68
N SER A 290 21.33 -36.64 2.92
CA SER A 290 20.95 -35.23 3.04
C SER A 290 19.60 -34.94 2.36
N VAL A 291 18.96 -33.82 2.71
CA VAL A 291 17.78 -33.31 2.00
C VAL A 291 18.08 -33.05 0.52
N GLU A 292 19.28 -32.53 0.23
CA GLU A 292 19.73 -32.28 -1.13
C GLU A 292 19.83 -33.59 -1.94
N ASP A 293 20.48 -34.62 -1.39
CA ASP A 293 20.60 -35.92 -2.05
C ASP A 293 19.23 -36.52 -2.38
N GLU A 294 18.28 -36.39 -1.46
CA GLU A 294 16.92 -36.89 -1.62
C GLU A 294 16.18 -36.16 -2.76
N ALA A 295 16.21 -34.84 -2.73
CA ALA A 295 15.56 -34.01 -3.74
C ALA A 295 16.18 -34.22 -5.13
N LEU A 296 17.51 -34.40 -5.21
CA LEU A 296 18.22 -34.71 -6.44
C LEU A 296 17.96 -36.14 -6.94
N ALA A 297 17.75 -37.11 -6.04
CA ALA A 297 17.35 -38.46 -6.43
C ALA A 297 15.96 -38.49 -7.09
N ILE A 298 15.01 -37.70 -6.57
CA ILE A 298 13.69 -37.51 -7.20
C ILE A 298 13.85 -36.87 -8.57
N LEU A 299 14.68 -35.81 -8.68
CA LEU A 299 14.94 -35.13 -9.95
C LEU A 299 15.59 -36.06 -10.98
N ALA A 300 16.60 -36.84 -10.60
CA ALA A 300 17.24 -37.82 -11.47
C ALA A 300 16.27 -38.92 -11.93
N THR A 301 15.33 -39.33 -11.06
CA THR A 301 14.26 -40.26 -11.42
C THR A 301 13.33 -39.66 -12.48
N LEU A 302 12.99 -38.37 -12.38
CA LEU A 302 12.19 -37.68 -13.40
C LEU A 302 12.95 -37.58 -14.73
N GLN A 303 14.20 -37.11 -14.69
CA GLN A 303 15.03 -36.94 -15.88
C GLN A 303 15.30 -38.27 -16.60
N SER A 304 15.39 -39.39 -15.88
CA SER A 304 15.55 -40.71 -16.50
C SER A 304 14.26 -41.27 -17.09
N GLN A 305 13.11 -41.01 -16.47
CA GLN A 305 11.81 -41.53 -16.92
C GLN A 305 11.14 -40.64 -17.99
N ALA A 306 11.46 -39.35 -18.02
CA ALA A 306 10.88 -38.36 -18.93
C ALA A 306 11.89 -37.22 -19.23
N PRO A 307 12.98 -37.48 -19.98
CA PRO A 307 14.07 -36.52 -20.19
C PRO A 307 13.67 -35.25 -20.94
N GLU A 308 12.62 -35.30 -21.76
CA GLU A 308 12.15 -34.17 -22.57
C GLU A 308 11.05 -33.35 -21.87
N LEU A 309 10.66 -33.72 -20.64
CA LEU A 309 9.56 -33.07 -19.94
C LEU A 309 10.01 -31.75 -19.30
N PRO A 310 9.40 -30.59 -19.64
CA PRO A 310 9.69 -29.34 -18.96
C PRO A 310 9.20 -29.43 -17.51
N LEU A 311 10.05 -29.10 -16.55
CA LEU A 311 9.70 -29.07 -15.13
C LEU A 311 9.21 -27.70 -14.67
N LEU A 312 9.55 -26.65 -15.44
CA LEU A 312 9.13 -25.28 -15.24
C LEU A 312 8.46 -24.77 -16.53
N GLU A 313 7.41 -23.98 -16.40
CA GLU A 313 6.76 -23.28 -17.50
C GLU A 313 6.57 -21.79 -17.18
N VAL A 314 6.84 -20.93 -18.17
CA VAL A 314 6.45 -19.52 -18.10
C VAL A 314 5.01 -19.41 -18.55
N ALA A 315 4.16 -18.77 -17.74
CA ALA A 315 2.76 -18.59 -18.06
C ALA A 315 2.56 -17.90 -19.43
N PRO A 316 1.65 -18.38 -20.29
CA PRO A 316 1.36 -17.84 -21.61
C PRO A 316 1.21 -16.32 -21.70
N ALA A 317 0.60 -15.68 -20.69
CA ALA A 317 0.44 -14.23 -20.63
C ALA A 317 1.79 -13.47 -20.66
N TRP A 318 2.81 -14.03 -20.01
CA TRP A 318 4.14 -13.43 -19.89
C TRP A 318 5.06 -13.70 -21.09
N GLN A 319 4.59 -14.51 -22.05
CA GLN A 319 5.30 -14.76 -23.31
C GLN A 319 4.93 -13.75 -24.40
N GLN A 320 3.94 -12.88 -24.14
CA GLN A 320 3.45 -11.87 -25.06
C GLN A 320 4.01 -10.50 -24.69
N GLU A 321 4.34 -9.66 -25.68
CA GLU A 321 4.76 -8.26 -25.42
C GLU A 321 3.67 -7.45 -24.70
N ASP A 322 2.40 -7.72 -25.03
CA ASP A 322 1.23 -7.12 -24.40
C ASP A 322 0.29 -8.22 -23.92
N ARG A 323 0.41 -8.55 -22.63
CA ARG A 323 -0.34 -9.64 -21.98
C ARG A 323 -1.87 -9.49 -22.03
N HIS A 324 -2.38 -8.31 -22.40
CA HIS A 324 -3.82 -8.01 -22.48
C HIS A 324 -4.31 -7.74 -23.90
N GLN A 325 -3.47 -7.97 -24.93
CA GLN A 325 -3.78 -7.65 -26.33
C GLN A 325 -5.12 -8.23 -26.80
N ALA A 326 -5.47 -9.45 -26.38
CA ALA A 326 -6.73 -10.11 -26.75
C ALA A 326 -7.99 -9.33 -26.30
N TRP A 327 -7.90 -8.54 -25.24
CA TRP A 327 -9.01 -7.77 -24.69
C TRP A 327 -8.98 -6.28 -25.08
N LYS A 328 -7.88 -5.78 -25.66
CA LYS A 328 -7.76 -4.41 -26.19
C LYS A 328 -8.54 -4.20 -27.49
N THR A 329 -8.70 -5.25 -28.31
CA THR A 329 -9.39 -5.18 -29.62
C THR A 329 -10.90 -5.33 -29.53
N ALA A 330 -11.45 -5.73 -28.37
CA ALA A 330 -12.88 -5.82 -28.14
C ALA A 330 -13.48 -4.41 -27.89
N LYS A 331 -13.61 -3.62 -28.95
CA LYS A 331 -14.41 -2.38 -28.91
C LYS A 331 -15.82 -2.75 -28.45
N PRO A 332 -16.39 -2.10 -27.42
CA PRO A 332 -17.77 -2.37 -27.03
C PRO A 332 -18.67 -2.04 -28.21
N ALA A 333 -19.51 -2.99 -28.63
CA ALA A 333 -20.73 -2.61 -29.31
C ALA A 333 -21.54 -1.76 -28.30
N PRO A 334 -21.99 -0.55 -28.66
CA PRO A 334 -22.95 0.14 -27.82
C PRO A 334 -24.14 -0.80 -27.66
N ALA A 335 -24.47 -1.17 -26.42
CA ALA A 335 -25.65 -1.96 -26.13
C ALA A 335 -26.86 -1.28 -26.80
N PRO A 336 -27.82 -2.06 -27.35
CA PRO A 336 -29.09 -1.47 -27.75
C PRO A 336 -29.62 -0.71 -26.54
N LYS A 337 -29.90 0.59 -26.74
CA LYS A 337 -30.58 1.39 -25.73
C LYS A 337 -31.84 0.61 -25.36
N GLN A 338 -31.84 0.00 -24.17
CA GLN A 338 -33.09 -0.38 -23.55
C GLN A 338 -33.88 0.93 -23.47
N GLN A 339 -35.00 0.99 -24.19
CA GLN A 339 -36.04 1.92 -23.86
C GLN A 339 -36.52 1.51 -22.47
N GLU A 340 -35.83 2.03 -21.45
CA GLU A 340 -36.43 2.17 -20.14
C GLU A 340 -37.70 2.97 -20.38
N ALA A 341 -38.84 2.33 -20.12
CA ALA A 341 -40.10 3.02 -20.04
C ALA A 341 -39.91 4.17 -19.05
N GLU A 342 -40.04 5.40 -19.54
CA GLU A 342 -40.18 6.59 -18.72
C GLU A 342 -41.32 6.35 -17.74
N THR A 343 -40.96 6.28 -16.46
CA THR A 343 -41.69 6.62 -15.22
C THR A 343 -41.31 5.66 -14.09
N ALA A 344 -40.04 5.67 -13.70
CA ALA A 344 -39.63 5.20 -12.37
C ALA A 344 -38.89 6.34 -11.67
N ALA A 345 -39.28 6.64 -10.44
CA ALA A 345 -38.65 7.67 -9.61
C ALA A 345 -37.12 7.49 -9.56
N PRO A 346 -36.33 8.57 -9.41
CA PRO A 346 -34.88 8.46 -9.31
C PRO A 346 -34.50 7.48 -8.20
N ASN A 347 -33.68 6.48 -8.53
CA ASN A 347 -33.10 5.57 -7.53
C ASN A 347 -32.02 6.34 -6.75
N TYR A 348 -32.46 7.07 -5.72
CA TYR A 348 -31.62 7.93 -4.88
C TYR A 348 -30.45 7.18 -4.23
N THR A 349 -30.58 5.87 -3.99
CA THR A 349 -29.48 5.03 -3.47
C THR A 349 -28.27 5.03 -4.41
N ARG A 350 -28.50 4.98 -5.72
CA ARG A 350 -27.42 5.07 -6.72
C ARG A 350 -26.89 6.48 -6.88
N VAL A 351 -27.74 7.49 -6.74
CA VAL A 351 -27.35 8.90 -6.85
C VAL A 351 -26.43 9.30 -5.70
N PHE A 352 -26.73 8.87 -4.48
CA PHE A 352 -25.99 9.25 -3.28
C PHE A 352 -24.78 8.37 -2.96
N SER A 353 -24.51 7.32 -3.74
CA SER A 353 -23.45 6.37 -3.43
C SER A 353 -22.06 7.02 -3.31
N CYS A 354 -21.78 8.07 -4.10
CA CYS A 354 -20.51 8.80 -4.01
C CYS A 354 -20.36 9.67 -2.74
N LEU A 355 -21.46 9.90 -2.02
CA LEU A 355 -21.44 10.65 -0.75
C LEU A 355 -21.06 9.76 0.44
N SER A 356 -20.99 8.44 0.28
CA SER A 356 -20.64 7.50 1.34
C SER A 356 -19.36 7.91 2.09
N PRO A 357 -19.31 7.82 3.43
CA PRO A 357 -18.09 8.08 4.20
C PRO A 357 -16.98 7.05 3.93
N HIS A 358 -17.32 5.87 3.39
CA HIS A 358 -16.39 4.82 2.96
C HIS A 358 -16.00 4.94 1.47
N SER A 359 -15.95 6.16 0.97
CA SER A 359 -15.50 6.43 -0.39
C SER A 359 -14.40 7.45 -0.34
N ASP A 360 -13.58 7.44 -1.39
CA ASP A 360 -12.57 8.46 -1.63
C ASP A 360 -13.08 9.87 -1.33
N ARG A 361 -12.14 10.71 -0.92
CA ARG A 361 -12.35 12.14 -0.70
C ARG A 361 -13.14 12.78 -1.84
N LEU A 362 -14.20 13.51 -1.47
CA LEU A 362 -15.08 14.21 -2.39
C LEU A 362 -14.31 15.20 -3.27
N LYS A 363 -14.68 15.18 -4.55
CA LYS A 363 -14.35 16.16 -5.59
C LYS A 363 -15.59 16.96 -5.95
N LEU A 364 -15.40 18.22 -6.36
CA LEU A 364 -16.51 19.10 -6.75
C LEU A 364 -17.41 18.48 -7.83
N ALA A 365 -16.80 17.81 -8.82
CA ALA A 365 -17.54 17.15 -9.90
C ALA A 365 -18.49 16.04 -9.43
N GLN A 366 -18.26 15.42 -8.27
CA GLN A 366 -19.18 14.45 -7.69
C GLN A 366 -20.41 15.15 -7.12
N LEU A 367 -20.23 16.27 -6.40
CA LEU A 367 -21.33 17.08 -5.89
C LEU A 367 -22.19 17.66 -7.01
N GLU A 368 -21.56 18.16 -8.08
CA GLU A 368 -22.26 18.69 -9.27
C GLU A 368 -23.09 17.60 -9.97
N LYS A 369 -22.60 16.36 -10.04
CA LYS A 369 -23.35 15.22 -10.59
C LYS A 369 -24.57 14.86 -9.74
N VAL A 370 -24.42 14.87 -8.41
CA VAL A 370 -25.54 14.63 -7.48
C VAL A 370 -26.59 15.74 -7.63
N ASP A 371 -26.15 16.99 -7.68
CA ASP A 371 -27.03 18.15 -7.86
C ASP A 371 -27.81 18.09 -9.18
N GLN A 372 -27.13 17.74 -10.28
CA GLN A 372 -27.76 17.56 -11.58
C GLN A 372 -28.77 16.40 -11.59
N ALA A 373 -28.51 15.32 -10.86
CA ALA A 373 -29.39 14.17 -10.78
C ALA A 373 -30.65 14.42 -9.95
N ILE A 374 -30.57 15.29 -8.93
CA ILE A 374 -31.72 15.72 -8.14
C ILE A 374 -32.58 16.73 -8.89
N GLY A 375 -31.95 17.67 -9.60
CA GLY A 375 -32.66 18.77 -10.27
C GLY A 375 -33.43 19.63 -9.27
N ASP A 376 -34.72 19.86 -9.54
CA ASP A 376 -35.57 20.74 -8.71
C ASP A 376 -36.30 20.01 -7.57
N ASP A 377 -36.31 18.67 -7.56
CA ASP A 377 -37.02 17.84 -6.57
C ASP A 377 -36.19 17.63 -5.27
N LEU A 378 -35.82 18.73 -4.63
CA LEU A 378 -35.02 18.69 -3.41
C LEU A 378 -35.77 18.06 -2.24
N THR A 379 -37.09 18.24 -2.15
CA THR A 379 -37.91 17.73 -1.05
C THR A 379 -37.89 16.21 -0.99
N SER A 380 -38.12 15.54 -2.13
CA SER A 380 -38.09 14.07 -2.20
C SER A 380 -36.66 13.53 -2.02
N ALA A 381 -35.67 14.25 -2.56
CA ALA A 381 -34.27 13.91 -2.40
C ALA A 381 -33.81 13.97 -0.94
N LEU A 382 -34.19 15.00 -0.17
CA LEU A 382 -33.85 15.13 1.24
C LEU A 382 -34.45 14.02 2.10
N ALA A 383 -35.66 13.56 1.78
CA ALA A 383 -36.29 12.42 2.46
C ALA A 383 -35.54 11.09 2.23
N ALA A 384 -34.82 10.98 1.10
CA ALA A 384 -34.04 9.80 0.74
C ALA A 384 -32.53 9.94 1.02
N LEU A 385 -32.08 11.09 1.51
CA LEU A 385 -30.67 11.40 1.72
C LEU A 385 -30.16 10.70 3.00
N PRO A 386 -29.12 9.85 2.93
CA PRO A 386 -28.61 9.14 4.11
C PRO A 386 -28.05 10.10 5.17
N PRO A 387 -28.27 9.87 6.47
CA PRO A 387 -27.90 10.81 7.54
C PRO A 387 -26.42 10.71 7.97
N HIS A 388 -25.48 10.78 7.03
CA HIS A 388 -24.04 10.72 7.32
C HIS A 388 -23.29 11.97 6.80
N LEU A 389 -22.04 12.16 7.21
CA LEU A 389 -21.25 13.38 6.91
C LEU A 389 -21.18 13.77 5.43
N GLY A 390 -21.16 12.82 4.48
CA GLY A 390 -21.10 13.19 3.06
C GLY A 390 -22.41 13.76 2.52
N SER A 391 -23.54 13.40 3.13
CA SER A 391 -24.84 13.99 2.83
C SER A 391 -24.95 15.38 3.44
N CYS A 392 -24.41 15.59 4.64
CA CYS A 392 -24.25 16.93 5.20
C CYS A 392 -23.37 17.80 4.31
N ALA A 393 -22.28 17.27 3.76
CA ALA A 393 -21.40 18.01 2.86
C ALA A 393 -22.14 18.45 1.59
N TYR A 394 -22.96 17.57 1.02
CA TYR A 394 -23.81 17.88 -0.14
C TYR A 394 -24.89 18.91 0.20
N ALA A 395 -25.63 18.73 1.29
CA ALA A 395 -26.68 19.66 1.72
C ALA A 395 -26.10 21.07 1.99
N SER A 396 -24.95 21.16 2.66
CA SER A 396 -24.25 22.42 2.89
C SER A 396 -23.74 23.05 1.59
N TYR A 397 -23.23 22.25 0.64
CA TYR A 397 -22.86 22.72 -0.70
C TYR A 397 -24.07 23.30 -1.45
N ARG A 398 -25.21 22.61 -1.44
CA ARG A 398 -26.44 23.08 -2.09
C ARG A 398 -26.97 24.35 -1.44
N LEU A 399 -26.87 24.46 -0.11
CA LEU A 399 -27.22 25.68 0.62
C LEU A 399 -26.31 26.85 0.25
N HIS A 400 -25.02 26.60 0.01
CA HIS A 400 -24.07 27.63 -0.41
C HIS A 400 -24.24 28.04 -1.89
N ASN A 401 -24.87 27.20 -2.73
CA ASN A 401 -25.05 27.47 -4.14
C ASN A 401 -25.93 28.73 -4.35
N PRO A 402 -25.49 29.70 -5.18
CA PRO A 402 -26.28 30.88 -5.54
C PRO A 402 -27.70 30.56 -6.04
N ASP A 403 -27.88 29.43 -6.75
CA ASP A 403 -29.15 29.04 -7.38
C ASP A 403 -30.18 28.45 -6.40
N CYS A 404 -29.80 28.24 -5.13
CA CYS A 404 -30.73 27.74 -4.11
C CYS A 404 -31.90 28.72 -3.90
N SER A 405 -33.14 28.26 -3.81
CA SER A 405 -34.27 29.15 -3.47
C SER A 405 -34.32 29.43 -1.96
N GLN A 406 -35.10 30.43 -1.53
CA GLN A 406 -35.27 30.69 -0.09
C GLN A 406 -36.00 29.53 0.62
N GLU A 407 -36.95 28.90 -0.05
CA GLU A 407 -37.68 27.72 0.45
C GLU A 407 -36.76 26.51 0.59
N GLN A 408 -35.93 26.24 -0.43
CA GLN A 408 -34.92 25.18 -0.39
C GLN A 408 -33.90 25.44 0.71
N ALA A 409 -33.47 26.70 0.91
CA ALA A 409 -32.55 27.06 1.98
C ALA A 409 -33.14 26.76 3.37
N SER A 410 -34.40 27.06 3.62
CA SER A 410 -35.08 26.70 4.88
C SER A 410 -35.10 25.18 5.09
N LEU A 411 -35.49 24.39 4.07
CA LEU A 411 -35.51 22.93 4.17
C LEU A 411 -34.12 22.34 4.47
N LEU A 412 -33.08 22.85 3.80
CA LEU A 412 -31.70 22.41 4.01
C LEU A 412 -31.19 22.77 5.40
N ILE A 413 -31.51 23.96 5.91
CA ILE A 413 -31.12 24.39 7.25
C ILE A 413 -31.78 23.50 8.30
N ASP A 414 -33.08 23.25 8.18
CA ASP A 414 -33.81 22.39 9.13
C ASP A 414 -33.26 20.96 9.13
N TRP A 415 -32.97 20.41 7.94
CA TRP A 415 -32.36 19.08 7.82
C TRP A 415 -30.95 19.05 8.43
N LEU A 416 -30.10 20.02 8.11
CA LEU A 416 -28.73 20.08 8.65
C LEU A 416 -28.68 20.29 10.16
N GLN A 417 -29.61 21.06 10.73
CA GLN A 417 -29.75 21.23 12.18
C GLN A 417 -30.02 19.91 12.90
N GLN A 418 -30.75 18.99 12.26
CA GLN A 418 -31.05 17.68 12.81
C GLN A 418 -29.89 16.69 12.62
N GLN A 419 -29.26 16.69 11.44
CA GLN A 419 -28.33 15.61 11.05
C GLN A 419 -26.86 15.90 11.33
N LEU A 420 -26.39 17.14 11.14
CA LEU A 420 -24.95 17.44 11.20
C LEU A 420 -24.34 17.23 12.59
N PRO A 421 -24.96 17.67 13.71
CA PRO A 421 -24.38 17.47 15.04
C PRO A 421 -24.17 15.98 15.37
N GLN A 422 -25.16 15.14 15.06
CA GLN A 422 -25.07 13.70 15.29
C GLN A 422 -24.00 13.06 14.41
N ALA A 423 -23.98 13.37 13.10
CA ALA A 423 -22.99 12.80 12.19
C ALA A 423 -21.55 13.23 12.53
N LEU A 424 -21.36 14.42 13.12
CA LEU A 424 -20.06 14.83 13.65
C LEU A 424 -19.70 14.09 14.93
N LEU A 425 -20.65 13.94 15.86
CA LEU A 425 -20.48 13.21 17.12
C LEU A 425 -20.03 11.77 16.87
N GLU A 426 -20.75 11.03 16.02
CA GLU A 426 -20.40 9.65 15.63
C GLU A 426 -18.94 9.56 15.14
N ALA A 427 -18.48 10.55 14.38
CA ALA A 427 -17.10 10.59 13.90
C ALA A 427 -16.06 10.88 14.99
N TYR A 428 -16.41 11.61 16.06
CA TYR A 428 -15.51 11.79 17.21
C TYR A 428 -15.48 10.55 18.12
N GLU A 429 -16.64 9.92 18.34
CA GLU A 429 -16.77 8.68 19.13
C GLU A 429 -15.88 7.58 18.54
N ASP A 430 -15.97 7.35 17.23
CA ASP A 430 -15.15 6.39 16.48
C ASP A 430 -13.62 6.64 16.58
N ALA A 431 -13.19 7.82 17.03
CA ALA A 431 -11.80 8.27 17.07
C ALA A 431 -11.34 8.71 18.48
N SER A 432 -12.00 8.20 19.52
CA SER A 432 -11.74 8.49 20.92
C SER A 432 -11.61 7.21 21.76
N ASP A 433 -11.03 7.32 22.96
CA ASP A 433 -10.94 6.21 23.92
C ASP A 433 -12.12 6.30 24.89
N ASP A 434 -12.96 5.26 24.95
CA ASP A 434 -14.32 5.26 25.56
C ASP A 434 -14.35 5.53 27.09
N ASP A 435 -13.21 5.53 27.77
CA ASP A 435 -13.13 5.47 29.24
C ASP A 435 -12.94 6.82 29.96
N HIS A 436 -13.08 7.98 29.29
CA HIS A 436 -12.83 9.29 29.91
C HIS A 436 -14.09 10.14 30.12
N GLU A 437 -14.43 10.45 31.39
CA GLU A 437 -15.46 11.44 31.80
C GLU A 437 -15.26 12.83 31.13
N GLN A 438 -14.03 13.11 30.72
CA GLN A 438 -13.60 14.29 29.97
C GLN A 438 -14.03 14.30 28.49
N PHE A 439 -14.28 13.16 27.89
CA PHE A 439 -14.77 13.07 26.51
C PHE A 439 -16.21 13.57 26.40
N GLU A 440 -17.06 13.21 27.37
CA GLU A 440 -18.45 13.68 27.48
C GLU A 440 -18.54 15.21 27.59
N GLU A 441 -17.63 15.83 28.35
CA GLU A 441 -17.54 17.30 28.44
C GLU A 441 -17.25 17.94 27.07
N LEU A 442 -16.29 17.37 26.32
CA LEU A 442 -15.97 17.83 24.98
C LEU A 442 -17.15 17.64 24.02
N MET A 443 -17.83 16.49 24.07
CA MET A 443 -18.97 16.19 23.19
C MET A 443 -20.15 17.11 23.48
N ALA A 444 -20.49 17.35 24.75
CA ALA A 444 -21.53 18.29 25.14
C ALA A 444 -21.24 19.71 24.61
N TRP A 445 -19.98 20.15 24.66
CA TRP A 445 -19.58 21.43 24.07
C TRP A 445 -19.65 21.42 22.54
N LEU A 446 -19.40 20.30 21.86
CA LEU A 446 -19.45 20.24 20.41
C LEU A 446 -20.86 20.21 19.82
N VAL A 447 -21.88 19.74 20.56
CA VAL A 447 -23.25 19.61 20.03
C VAL A 447 -24.23 20.67 20.53
N ASP A 448 -23.99 21.30 21.68
CA ASP A 448 -24.90 22.31 22.25
C ASP A 448 -24.44 23.74 21.90
N PRO A 449 -25.16 24.49 21.03
CA PRO A 449 -24.80 25.86 20.70
C PRO A 449 -24.89 26.82 21.90
N ALA A 450 -25.65 26.49 22.96
CA ALA A 450 -25.78 27.31 24.16
C ALA A 450 -24.61 27.13 25.15
N ASN A 451 -23.79 26.09 24.99
CA ASN A 451 -22.64 25.83 25.85
C ASN A 451 -21.53 26.90 25.65
N ASP A 452 -21.17 27.60 26.72
CA ASP A 452 -20.24 28.73 26.73
C ASP A 452 -18.85 28.38 27.28
N ALA A 453 -18.50 27.10 27.38
CA ALA A 453 -17.16 26.67 27.80
C ALA A 453 -16.05 27.30 26.93
N ASP A 454 -14.92 27.60 27.57
CA ASP A 454 -13.79 28.29 26.96
C ASP A 454 -13.20 27.47 25.79
N PRO A 455 -13.17 28.00 24.55
CA PRO A 455 -12.64 27.28 23.40
C PRO A 455 -11.18 26.85 23.54
N ALA A 456 -10.35 27.61 24.26
CA ALA A 456 -8.96 27.24 24.46
C ALA A 456 -8.81 26.03 25.40
N ALA A 457 -9.59 26.01 26.49
CA ALA A 457 -9.67 24.84 27.37
C ALA A 457 -10.18 23.60 26.63
N MET A 458 -11.22 23.74 25.80
CA MET A 458 -11.78 22.62 25.03
C MET A 458 -10.83 22.12 23.93
N ALA A 459 -10.05 23.01 23.30
CA ALA A 459 -9.01 22.60 22.38
C ALA A 459 -7.87 21.84 23.09
N GLN A 460 -7.55 22.19 24.35
CA GLN A 460 -6.59 21.43 25.13
C GLN A 460 -7.17 20.06 25.51
N LEU A 461 -8.41 20.01 25.98
CA LEU A 461 -9.13 18.77 26.29
C LEU A 461 -9.12 17.82 25.08
N ALA A 462 -9.44 18.33 23.89
CA ALA A 462 -9.40 17.56 22.65
C ALA A 462 -8.00 16.99 22.32
N LYS A 463 -6.90 17.67 22.68
CA LYS A 463 -5.54 17.11 22.51
C LYS A 463 -5.29 15.92 23.43
N ASP A 464 -5.92 15.92 24.59
CA ASP A 464 -5.68 14.96 25.65
C ASP A 464 -6.56 13.71 25.47
N VAL A 465 -7.76 13.85 24.89
CA VAL A 465 -8.74 12.74 24.76
C VAL A 465 -8.85 12.12 23.35
N LEU A 466 -8.46 12.84 22.28
CA LEU A 466 -8.57 12.28 20.92
C LEU A 466 -7.40 11.33 20.62
N TYR A 467 -7.71 10.20 19.98
CA TYR A 467 -6.72 9.17 19.70
C TYR A 467 -5.67 9.63 18.67
N LEU A 468 -4.40 9.38 18.97
CA LEU A 468 -3.23 9.81 18.19
C LEU A 468 -2.55 8.58 17.58
N ASP A 469 -3.13 8.04 16.52
CA ASP A 469 -2.58 6.90 15.79
C ASP A 469 -2.69 7.17 14.30
N GLY A 470 -1.76 7.95 13.75
CA GLY A 470 -1.76 8.26 12.33
C GLY A 470 -1.47 7.06 11.41
N GLY A 471 -1.75 5.83 11.88
CA GLY A 471 -1.35 4.57 11.29
C GLY A 471 0.17 4.48 11.21
N VAL A 472 0.67 4.24 10.00
CA VAL A 472 2.12 4.19 9.67
C VAL A 472 2.91 5.48 9.95
N LYS A 473 2.29 6.53 10.52
CA LYS A 473 2.93 7.82 10.84
C LYS A 473 3.19 8.04 12.33
N GLY A 474 2.76 7.10 13.17
CA GLY A 474 2.83 7.20 14.62
C GLY A 474 1.93 8.31 15.20
N ALA A 475 2.16 8.67 16.46
CA ALA A 475 1.30 9.58 17.22
C ALA A 475 1.39 11.07 16.81
N ARG A 476 2.37 11.46 15.98
CA ARG A 476 2.60 12.85 15.60
C ARG A 476 2.88 13.00 14.12
N ILE A 477 2.26 13.99 13.48
CA ILE A 477 2.59 14.37 12.10
C ILE A 477 3.86 15.22 12.06
N SER A 478 4.01 16.11 13.05
CA SER A 478 5.10 17.08 13.13
C SER A 478 5.43 17.43 14.59
N ALA A 479 6.31 18.40 14.80
CA ALA A 479 6.64 18.87 16.15
C ALA A 479 5.45 19.51 16.87
N HIS A 480 4.49 20.10 16.14
CA HIS A 480 3.36 20.85 16.72
C HIS A 480 1.98 20.27 16.39
N GLN A 481 1.90 19.22 15.58
CA GLN A 481 0.64 18.62 15.16
C GLN A 481 0.59 17.13 15.51
N GLY A 482 -0.36 16.76 16.37
CA GLY A 482 -0.73 15.37 16.66
C GLY A 482 -1.29 14.67 15.41
N ALA A 483 -1.14 13.34 15.36
CA ALA A 483 -1.65 12.53 14.27
C ALA A 483 -3.06 12.00 14.57
N TYR A 484 -4.02 12.89 14.84
CA TYR A 484 -5.41 12.53 15.19
C TYR A 484 -6.02 11.52 14.22
N GLN A 485 -6.42 10.35 14.73
CA GLN A 485 -6.95 9.22 13.95
C GLN A 485 -8.07 9.65 13.00
N LEU A 486 -8.97 10.52 13.48
CA LEU A 486 -10.09 11.09 12.73
C LEU A 486 -9.69 11.80 11.41
N LEU A 487 -8.45 12.30 11.32
CA LEU A 487 -7.95 12.95 10.11
C LEU A 487 -7.28 11.96 9.14
N TRP A 488 -7.36 10.66 9.39
CA TRP A 488 -6.78 9.57 8.62
C TRP A 488 -7.84 8.62 8.05
N GLY A 489 -7.41 7.67 7.20
CA GLY A 489 -8.32 6.86 6.39
C GLY A 489 -8.70 7.51 5.05
N GLU A 490 -9.65 6.88 4.35
CA GLU A 490 -10.11 7.26 3.01
C GLU A 490 -10.66 8.70 2.98
N ASP A 491 -11.62 9.03 3.85
CA ASP A 491 -12.16 10.39 3.98
C ASP A 491 -11.24 11.31 4.81
N GLY A 492 -10.87 10.89 6.03
CA GLY A 492 -10.09 11.67 6.98
C GLY A 492 -10.77 12.99 7.36
N LEU A 493 -12.05 12.91 7.75
CA LEU A 493 -12.98 14.00 8.09
C LEU A 493 -13.16 15.05 6.98
N GLN A 494 -12.85 14.74 5.73
CA GLN A 494 -13.02 15.71 4.65
C GLN A 494 -14.48 16.13 4.51
N ARG A 495 -15.43 15.18 4.54
CA ARG A 495 -16.87 15.45 4.43
C ARG A 495 -17.38 16.34 5.57
N GLY A 496 -16.93 16.10 6.80
CA GLY A 496 -17.20 16.96 7.94
C GLY A 496 -16.68 18.38 7.72
N LEU A 497 -15.39 18.53 7.40
CA LEU A 497 -14.77 19.83 7.16
C LEU A 497 -15.39 20.60 5.98
N LEU A 498 -15.82 19.91 4.93
CA LEU A 498 -16.55 20.53 3.80
C LEU A 498 -17.92 21.03 4.22
N SER A 499 -18.63 20.30 5.08
CA SER A 499 -19.90 20.74 5.65
C SER A 499 -19.73 22.06 6.41
N LEU A 500 -18.70 22.15 7.25
CA LEU A 500 -18.36 23.36 8.01
C LEU A 500 -17.97 24.52 7.09
N PHE A 501 -17.10 24.26 6.11
CA PHE A 501 -16.60 25.25 5.16
C PHE A 501 -17.75 25.93 4.40
N TRP A 502 -18.70 25.15 3.87
CA TRP A 502 -19.82 25.69 3.11
C TRP A 502 -20.84 26.42 3.98
N LEU A 503 -21.09 25.93 5.21
CA LEU A 503 -22.00 26.60 6.15
C LEU A 503 -21.48 27.96 6.56
N LEU A 504 -20.19 28.05 6.90
CA LEU A 504 -19.58 29.30 7.32
C LEU A 504 -19.43 30.30 6.17
N GLY A 505 -19.34 29.81 4.93
CA GLY A 505 -19.30 30.63 3.73
C GLY A 505 -20.67 31.02 3.17
N SER A 506 -21.79 30.50 3.71
CA SER A 506 -23.12 30.76 3.16
C SER A 506 -23.72 32.07 3.69
N ASP A 507 -24.12 32.97 2.79
CA ASP A 507 -24.84 34.21 3.14
C ASP A 507 -26.31 33.96 3.57
N ARG A 508 -26.79 32.73 3.43
CA ARG A 508 -28.18 32.34 3.74
C ARG A 508 -28.35 31.83 5.17
N LEU A 509 -27.25 31.61 5.88
CA LEU A 509 -27.27 31.16 7.26
C LEU A 509 -26.94 32.34 8.19
N ALA A 510 -27.88 32.71 9.05
CA ALA A 510 -27.68 33.81 10.00
C ALA A 510 -26.57 33.46 11.02
N LYS A 511 -25.74 34.45 11.38
CA LYS A 511 -24.57 34.24 12.25
C LYS A 511 -24.92 33.90 13.70
N ASP A 512 -26.13 34.22 14.13
CA ASP A 512 -26.73 33.89 15.42
C ASP A 512 -27.49 32.56 15.40
N ASN A 513 -27.61 31.89 14.24
CA ASN A 513 -28.20 30.57 14.15
C ASN A 513 -27.31 29.53 14.86
N GLY A 514 -27.92 28.64 15.66
CA GLY A 514 -27.20 27.59 16.38
C GLY A 514 -26.31 26.72 15.48
N LEU A 515 -26.76 26.38 14.27
CA LEU A 515 -25.97 25.62 13.30
C LEU A 515 -24.69 26.36 12.87
N TYR A 516 -24.76 27.69 12.70
CA TYR A 516 -23.59 28.50 12.37
C TYR A 516 -22.60 28.54 13.53
N LEU A 517 -23.09 28.70 14.76
CA LEU A 517 -22.27 28.70 15.97
C LEU A 517 -21.54 27.37 16.15
N LEU A 518 -22.24 26.25 15.99
CA LEU A 518 -21.64 24.92 16.00
C LEU A 518 -20.60 24.75 14.90
N ALA A 519 -20.94 25.13 13.66
CA ALA A 519 -20.02 25.02 12.54
C ALA A 519 -18.72 25.81 12.79
N LYS A 520 -18.85 27.02 13.35
CA LYS A 520 -17.72 27.88 13.71
C LYS A 520 -16.86 27.26 14.80
N ARG A 521 -17.50 26.66 15.80
CA ARG A 521 -16.85 25.99 16.93
C ARG A 521 -15.96 24.83 16.46
N HIS A 522 -16.51 23.89 15.68
CA HIS A 522 -15.74 22.78 15.11
C HIS A 522 -14.62 23.27 14.18
N TRP A 523 -14.89 24.28 13.35
CA TRP A 523 -13.88 24.85 12.46
C TRP A 523 -12.70 25.45 13.22
N GLN A 524 -12.97 26.22 14.29
CA GLN A 524 -11.93 26.80 15.14
C GLN A 524 -11.14 25.74 15.90
N LEU A 525 -11.80 24.66 16.35
CA LEU A 525 -11.13 23.53 16.98
C LEU A 525 -10.09 22.92 16.02
N TRP A 526 -10.50 22.54 14.82
CA TRP A 526 -9.58 21.92 13.85
C TRP A 526 -8.51 22.88 13.32
N LEU A 527 -8.83 24.18 13.23
CA LEU A 527 -7.83 25.19 12.91
C LEU A 527 -6.74 25.29 13.99
N THR A 528 -7.12 25.06 15.26
CA THR A 528 -6.18 25.05 16.39
C THR A 528 -5.38 23.75 16.46
N LEU A 529 -6.02 22.61 16.23
CA LEU A 529 -5.40 21.30 16.39
C LEU A 529 -4.55 20.87 15.18
N ALA A 530 -5.05 21.11 13.96
CA ALA A 530 -4.47 20.56 12.74
C ALA A 530 -4.69 21.46 11.50
N PRO A 531 -4.19 22.71 11.51
CA PRO A 531 -4.47 23.70 10.46
C PRO A 531 -4.06 23.23 9.06
N GLN A 532 -2.90 22.57 8.95
CA GLN A 532 -2.38 22.09 7.67
C GLN A 532 -3.23 20.96 7.07
N ARG A 533 -3.82 20.10 7.93
CA ARG A 533 -4.75 19.06 7.50
C ARG A 533 -6.07 19.66 7.03
N LEU A 534 -6.62 20.61 7.78
CA LEU A 534 -7.84 21.31 7.39
C LEU A 534 -7.68 21.96 6.02
N ILE A 535 -6.62 22.74 5.80
CA ILE A 535 -6.33 23.37 4.50
C ILE A 535 -6.24 22.31 3.40
N ASN A 536 -5.49 21.22 3.64
CA ASN A 536 -5.33 20.13 2.67
C ASN A 536 -6.68 19.51 2.25
N ARG A 537 -7.57 19.25 3.22
CA ARG A 537 -8.87 18.60 2.98
C ARG A 537 -9.80 19.49 2.14
N ILE A 538 -9.77 20.80 2.36
CA ILE A 538 -10.52 21.77 1.55
C ILE A 538 -9.95 21.90 0.14
N PHE A 539 -8.63 22.02 0.00
CA PHE A 539 -7.99 22.10 -1.32
C PHE A 539 -8.22 20.84 -2.18
N TYR A 540 -8.29 19.67 -1.55
CA TYR A 540 -8.47 18.41 -2.26
C TYR A 540 -9.75 18.36 -3.11
N LEU A 541 -10.81 19.07 -2.68
CA LEU A 541 -12.09 19.18 -3.39
C LEU A 541 -11.92 19.61 -4.85
N ARG A 542 -10.96 20.51 -5.11
CA ARG A 542 -10.64 21.06 -6.44
C ARG A 542 -9.30 20.58 -6.98
N GLY A 543 -8.64 19.64 -6.30
CA GLY A 543 -7.30 19.20 -6.68
C GLY A 543 -7.30 18.44 -8.01
N ASN A 544 -6.40 18.80 -8.91
CA ASN A 544 -6.21 18.17 -10.24
C ASN A 544 -5.37 16.89 -10.18
N TYR A 545 -4.67 16.66 -9.07
CA TYR A 545 -3.74 15.55 -8.90
C TYR A 545 -4.31 14.54 -7.91
N HIS A 546 -4.18 13.25 -8.22
CA HIS A 546 -4.83 12.17 -7.45
C HIS A 546 -4.38 12.14 -5.97
N HIS A 547 -3.11 12.41 -5.68
CA HIS A 547 -2.59 12.40 -4.30
C HIS A 547 -2.25 13.78 -3.72
N TYR A 548 -2.50 14.86 -4.47
CA TYR A 548 -2.09 16.21 -4.07
C TYR A 548 -3.25 17.20 -4.15
N ALA A 549 -3.40 17.99 -3.10
CA ALA A 549 -4.40 19.03 -2.97
C ALA A 549 -3.93 20.31 -3.69
N ALA A 550 -3.69 20.20 -5.00
CA ALA A 550 -3.14 21.24 -5.85
C ALA A 550 -4.05 21.54 -7.04
N ILE A 551 -4.24 22.82 -7.35
CA ILE A 551 -5.25 23.30 -8.30
C ILE A 551 -4.53 24.02 -9.44
N ASP A 552 -4.65 23.55 -10.68
CA ASP A 552 -3.96 24.16 -11.83
C ASP A 552 -4.49 25.59 -12.12
N ASP A 553 -5.80 25.77 -12.01
CA ASP A 553 -6.48 27.04 -12.22
C ASP A 553 -6.12 28.08 -11.13
N ILE A 554 -5.36 29.10 -11.54
CA ILE A 554 -4.84 30.17 -10.68
C ILE A 554 -5.97 30.98 -10.03
N ASP A 555 -7.06 31.25 -10.75
CA ASP A 555 -8.14 32.08 -10.24
C ASP A 555 -9.05 31.29 -9.29
N GLN A 556 -9.21 29.97 -9.51
CA GLN A 556 -9.86 29.09 -8.54
C GLN A 556 -9.03 28.95 -7.26
N GLU A 557 -7.72 28.73 -7.38
CA GLU A 557 -6.81 28.64 -6.25
C GLU A 557 -6.82 29.94 -5.42
N ARG A 558 -6.74 31.11 -6.09
CA ARG A 558 -6.80 32.42 -5.41
C ARG A 558 -8.13 32.62 -4.67
N ARG A 559 -9.25 32.29 -5.30
CA ARG A 559 -10.58 32.38 -4.68
C ARG A 559 -10.69 31.50 -3.44
N LEU A 560 -10.19 30.26 -3.51
CA LEU A 560 -10.21 29.35 -2.37
C LEU A 560 -9.36 29.86 -1.21
N CYS A 561 -8.17 30.40 -1.49
CA CYS A 561 -7.33 31.06 -0.47
C CYS A 561 -8.07 32.23 0.19
N GLN A 562 -8.74 33.10 -0.58
CA GLN A 562 -9.51 34.22 -0.04
C GLN A 562 -10.66 33.77 0.86
N GLN A 563 -11.35 32.68 0.49
CA GLN A 563 -12.39 32.07 1.32
C GLN A 563 -11.80 31.55 2.64
N LEU A 564 -10.69 30.82 2.60
CA LEU A 564 -10.03 30.32 3.81
C LEU A 564 -9.54 31.45 4.73
N LEU A 565 -9.00 32.54 4.17
CA LEU A 565 -8.63 33.74 4.93
C LEU A 565 -9.85 34.37 5.62
N ALA A 566 -10.97 34.49 4.91
CA ALA A 566 -12.21 35.03 5.47
C ALA A 566 -12.77 34.15 6.60
N LEU A 567 -12.48 32.85 6.57
CA LEU A 567 -12.82 31.88 7.61
C LEU A 567 -11.77 31.78 8.73
N GLY A 568 -10.80 32.69 8.77
CA GLY A 568 -9.85 32.82 9.87
C GLY A 568 -8.58 31.98 9.76
N VAL A 569 -8.34 31.30 8.63
CA VAL A 569 -7.04 30.67 8.38
C VAL A 569 -5.98 31.76 8.25
N ALA A 570 -4.89 31.67 9.02
CA ALA A 570 -3.83 32.67 8.95
C ALA A 570 -3.10 32.62 7.59
N GLN A 571 -2.70 33.79 7.07
CA GLN A 571 -1.96 33.90 5.81
C GLN A 571 -0.69 33.03 5.80
N LEU A 572 0.06 33.02 6.91
CA LEU A 572 1.27 32.19 7.02
C LEU A 572 0.99 30.68 6.95
N GLN A 573 -0.16 30.22 7.45
CA GLN A 573 -0.58 28.81 7.33
C GLN A 573 -0.85 28.42 5.87
N LEU A 574 -1.50 29.31 5.12
CA LEU A 574 -1.70 29.13 3.68
C LEU A 574 -0.38 29.20 2.92
N ASP A 575 0.50 30.15 3.25
CA ASP A 575 1.79 30.29 2.59
C ASP A 575 2.66 29.04 2.76
N ALA A 576 2.74 28.51 3.99
CA ALA A 576 3.43 27.26 4.30
C ALA A 576 2.81 26.07 3.55
N PHE A 577 1.48 25.93 3.57
CA PHE A 577 0.77 24.87 2.85
C PHE A 577 1.09 24.91 1.35
N MET A 578 0.95 26.09 0.74
CA MET A 578 1.20 26.29 -0.69
C MET A 578 2.66 26.04 -1.05
N LEU A 579 3.61 26.43 -0.19
CA LEU A 579 5.04 26.24 -0.42
C LEU A 579 5.39 24.75 -0.51
N LEU A 580 4.91 23.95 0.45
CA LEU A 580 5.18 22.51 0.47
C LEU A 580 4.34 21.75 -0.55
N CYS A 581 3.13 22.24 -0.87
CA CYS A 581 2.33 21.70 -1.96
C CYS A 581 3.06 21.87 -3.30
N ASP A 582 3.55 23.07 -3.60
CA ASP A 582 4.32 23.37 -4.82
C ASP A 582 5.58 22.51 -4.91
N GLN A 583 6.33 22.37 -3.81
CA GLN A 583 7.50 21.50 -3.73
C GLN A 583 7.18 20.06 -4.15
N ARG A 584 6.08 19.51 -3.60
CA ARG A 584 5.70 18.12 -3.84
C ARG A 584 5.19 17.91 -5.26
N VAL A 585 4.33 18.80 -5.75
CA VAL A 585 3.78 18.72 -7.11
C VAL A 585 4.87 18.96 -8.15
N ALA A 586 5.84 19.82 -7.88
CA ALA A 586 7.02 19.98 -8.73
C ALA A 586 7.78 18.67 -8.94
N ARG A 587 7.77 17.77 -7.95
CA ARG A 587 8.41 16.43 -7.98
C ARG A 587 7.47 15.32 -8.45
N TYR A 588 6.24 15.64 -8.83
CA TYR A 588 5.29 14.66 -9.36
C TYR A 588 5.59 14.35 -10.84
N ARG A 589 4.98 13.28 -11.38
CA ARG A 589 4.88 13.04 -12.84
C ARG A 589 4.43 14.33 -13.56
N PRO A 590 4.66 14.51 -14.87
CA PRO A 590 4.60 15.82 -15.53
C PRO A 590 3.43 16.69 -15.03
N ALA A 591 3.77 17.68 -14.19
CA ALA A 591 2.82 18.60 -13.55
C ALA A 591 2.90 19.96 -14.22
N ASP A 592 1.89 20.81 -13.99
CA ASP A 592 1.88 22.16 -14.58
C ASP A 592 3.18 22.93 -14.21
N PRO A 593 3.91 23.49 -15.20
CA PRO A 593 5.16 24.20 -14.94
C PRO A 593 5.06 25.34 -13.93
N ARG A 594 3.86 25.87 -13.68
CA ARG A 594 3.62 26.91 -12.67
C ARG A 594 4.10 26.50 -11.28
N PHE A 595 3.98 25.22 -10.90
CA PHE A 595 4.29 24.75 -9.54
C PHE A 595 5.78 24.85 -9.24
N TRP A 596 6.63 24.29 -10.11
CA TRP A 596 8.08 24.36 -9.90
C TRP A 596 8.63 25.79 -10.06
N ARG A 597 8.04 26.59 -10.96
CA ARG A 597 8.40 28.02 -11.13
C ARG A 597 8.04 28.83 -9.89
N ARG A 598 6.84 28.63 -9.34
CA ARG A 598 6.38 29.29 -8.12
C ARG A 598 7.20 28.84 -6.91
N TYR A 599 7.51 27.56 -6.80
CA TYR A 599 8.39 27.03 -5.76
C TYR A 599 9.78 27.68 -5.81
N GLN A 600 10.40 27.75 -6.99
CA GLN A 600 11.69 28.41 -7.18
C GLN A 600 11.64 29.90 -6.77
N ALA A 601 10.60 30.63 -7.18
CA ALA A 601 10.43 32.02 -6.79
C ALA A 601 10.29 32.18 -5.26
N ARG A 602 9.58 31.26 -4.60
CA ARG A 602 9.42 31.25 -3.14
C ARG A 602 10.72 30.93 -2.40
N LEU A 603 11.57 30.05 -2.93
CA LEU A 603 12.92 29.81 -2.38
C LEU A 603 13.75 31.10 -2.40
N ALA A 604 13.77 31.80 -3.54
CA ALA A 604 14.49 33.07 -3.67
C ALA A 604 13.90 34.18 -2.77
N GLN A 605 12.57 34.23 -2.64
CA GLN A 605 11.90 35.16 -1.73
C GLN A 605 12.29 34.88 -0.27
N PHE A 606 12.25 33.61 0.16
CA PHE A 606 12.63 33.22 1.52
C PHE A 606 14.08 33.57 1.83
N ALA A 607 14.99 33.39 0.86
CA ALA A 607 16.39 33.77 1.01
C ALA A 607 16.62 35.27 1.21
N GLN A 608 15.73 36.10 0.67
CA GLN A 608 15.79 37.57 0.77
C GLN A 608 14.97 38.13 1.94
N SER A 609 14.18 37.31 2.62
CA SER A 609 13.36 37.71 3.76
C SER A 609 14.20 38.05 4.98
N THR A 610 13.67 38.93 5.81
CA THR A 610 14.24 39.28 7.12
C THR A 610 14.23 38.07 8.07
N ASP A 611 15.10 38.08 9.08
CA ASP A 611 15.15 37.00 10.09
C ASP A 611 13.80 36.78 10.78
N ALA A 612 13.07 37.85 11.06
CA ALA A 612 11.75 37.79 11.68
C ALA A 612 10.72 37.10 10.76
N GLU A 613 10.70 37.42 9.47
CA GLU A 613 9.82 36.77 8.49
C GLU A 613 10.16 35.29 8.31
N ARG A 614 11.46 34.96 8.29
CA ARG A 614 11.93 33.58 8.19
C ARG A 614 11.52 32.77 9.43
N GLN A 615 11.73 33.30 10.63
CA GLN A 615 11.33 32.68 11.89
C GLN A 615 9.81 32.47 11.96
N ALA A 616 9.02 33.45 11.50
CA ALA A 616 7.57 33.34 11.47
C ALA A 616 7.10 32.20 10.55
N LEU A 617 7.66 32.08 9.34
CA LEU A 617 7.31 30.98 8.44
C LEU A 617 7.81 29.63 8.97
N GLN A 618 9.01 29.57 9.54
CA GLN A 618 9.54 28.36 10.17
C GLN A 618 8.66 27.85 11.31
N GLY A 619 8.15 28.75 12.15
CA GLY A 619 7.22 28.38 13.23
C GLY A 619 5.92 27.73 12.71
N VAL A 620 5.48 28.10 11.52
CA VAL A 620 4.32 27.49 10.87
C VAL A 620 4.68 26.18 10.15
N LEU A 621 5.85 26.10 9.52
CA LEU A 621 6.35 24.86 8.89
C LEU A 621 6.51 23.72 9.90
N ALA A 622 6.65 24.00 11.19
CA ALA A 622 6.63 23.01 12.27
C ALA A 622 5.27 22.29 12.45
N TYR A 623 4.19 22.73 11.79
CA TYR A 623 2.91 22.02 11.68
C TYR A 623 2.85 21.08 10.46
N CYS A 624 3.83 21.15 9.55
CA CYS A 624 3.91 20.34 8.36
C CYS A 624 4.74 19.08 8.60
N HIS A 625 4.67 18.11 7.68
CA HIS A 625 5.48 16.89 7.79
C HIS A 625 6.98 17.19 7.84
N GLU A 626 7.71 16.45 8.68
CA GLU A 626 9.14 16.65 8.91
C GLU A 626 9.96 16.42 7.64
N ASP A 627 9.59 15.42 6.83
CA ASP A 627 10.24 15.10 5.55
C ASP A 627 10.12 16.25 4.53
N GLN A 628 8.94 16.86 4.42
CA GLN A 628 8.66 17.99 3.54
C GLN A 628 9.43 19.23 4.00
N TYR A 629 9.44 19.48 5.31
CA TYR A 629 10.20 20.60 5.86
C TYR A 629 11.70 20.43 5.65
N LEU A 630 12.25 19.24 5.90
CA LEU A 630 13.66 18.94 5.63
C LEU A 630 13.98 19.07 4.13
N ALA A 631 13.07 18.63 3.25
CA ALA A 631 13.28 18.70 1.81
C ALA A 631 13.34 20.16 1.33
N PHE A 632 12.56 21.03 1.98
CA PHE A 632 12.55 22.47 1.71
C PHE A 632 13.87 23.09 2.16
N LEU A 633 14.32 22.81 3.38
CA LEU A 633 15.62 23.28 3.86
C LEU A 633 16.78 22.78 2.98
N ALA A 634 16.72 21.54 2.53
CA ALA A 634 17.72 20.96 1.66
C ALA A 634 17.76 21.59 0.25
N ASP A 635 16.60 21.93 -0.32
CA ASP A 635 16.53 22.67 -1.58
C ASP A 635 17.00 24.12 -1.41
N LEU A 636 16.70 24.72 -0.26
CA LEU A 636 17.18 26.06 0.09
C LEU A 636 18.71 26.09 0.25
N ALA A 637 19.30 25.12 0.96
CA ALA A 637 20.76 24.97 1.07
C ALA A 637 21.44 24.77 -0.30
N CYS A 638 20.76 24.11 -1.22
CA CYS A 638 21.25 23.88 -2.58
C CYS A 638 21.29 25.17 -3.41
N CYS A 639 20.26 26.03 -3.29
CA CYS A 639 20.14 27.27 -4.06
C CYS A 639 20.83 28.47 -3.40
N HIS A 640 20.93 28.46 -2.07
CA HIS A 640 21.38 29.56 -1.23
C HIS A 640 22.29 29.03 -0.10
N PRO A 641 23.47 28.49 -0.44
CA PRO A 641 24.39 27.87 0.52
C PRO A 641 24.94 28.84 1.57
N GLU A 642 24.81 30.16 1.36
CA GLU A 642 25.18 31.22 2.30
C GLU A 642 24.23 31.35 3.50
N LEU A 643 23.02 30.76 3.43
CA LEU A 643 22.03 30.89 4.48
C LEU A 643 22.28 29.89 5.62
N GLU A 644 22.26 30.40 6.85
CA GLU A 644 22.23 29.55 8.05
C GLU A 644 20.84 28.93 8.21
N LEU A 645 20.78 27.59 8.27
CA LEU A 645 19.55 26.83 8.36
C LEU A 645 19.41 26.15 9.73
N PRO A 646 18.19 26.02 10.27
CA PRO A 646 17.95 25.43 11.60
C PRO A 646 17.97 23.89 11.56
N LEU A 647 19.07 23.30 11.08
CA LEU A 647 19.21 21.86 10.90
C LEU A 647 19.52 21.11 12.20
N ALA A 648 20.29 21.71 13.11
CA ALA A 648 20.74 21.04 14.33
C ALA A 648 19.58 20.58 15.24
N PRO A 649 18.56 21.41 15.55
CA PRO A 649 17.44 20.97 16.38
C PRO A 649 16.63 19.82 15.75
N LEU A 650 16.49 19.82 14.42
CA LEU A 650 15.78 18.76 13.68
C LEU A 650 16.58 17.44 13.70
N PHE A 651 17.89 17.53 13.50
CA PHE A 651 18.78 16.38 13.55
C PHE A 651 18.83 15.76 14.95
N GLU A 652 19.00 16.59 15.99
CA GLU A 652 19.04 16.14 17.38
C GLU A 652 17.74 15.44 17.78
N ALA A 653 16.58 16.04 17.47
CA ALA A 653 15.28 15.43 17.75
C ALA A 653 15.06 14.13 16.97
N SER A 654 15.49 14.06 15.70
CA SER A 654 15.41 12.85 14.89
C SER A 654 16.27 11.72 15.47
N LEU A 655 17.50 12.06 15.89
CA LEU A 655 18.43 11.11 16.47
C LEU A 655 17.96 10.59 17.83
N GLU A 656 17.51 11.48 18.72
CA GLU A 656 17.00 11.09 20.04
C GLU A 656 15.80 10.15 19.91
N ARG A 657 14.83 10.49 19.06
CA ARG A 657 13.66 9.65 18.76
C ARG A 657 14.07 8.27 18.25
N GLN A 658 14.90 8.22 17.22
CA GLN A 658 15.33 6.96 16.61
C GLN A 658 16.09 6.04 17.57
N LEU A 659 16.89 6.61 18.47
CA LEU A 659 17.58 5.82 19.49
C LEU A 659 16.62 5.35 20.59
N ALA A 660 15.63 6.16 20.98
CA ALA A 660 14.61 5.78 21.95
C ALA A 660 13.70 4.65 21.42
N ASP A 661 13.38 4.66 20.12
CA ASP A 661 12.59 3.61 19.49
C ASP A 661 13.35 2.27 19.44
N ALA A 662 14.68 2.31 19.27
CA ALA A 662 15.51 1.11 19.13
C ALA A 662 16.10 0.57 20.46
N PHE A 663 16.21 1.40 21.50
CA PHE A 663 16.91 1.07 22.75
C PHE A 663 16.20 1.57 24.01
N PRO A 664 16.36 0.91 25.17
CA PRO A 664 15.82 1.42 26.43
C PRO A 664 16.36 2.82 26.78
N ASP A 665 15.52 3.69 27.36
CA ASP A 665 15.83 5.12 27.59
C ASP A 665 17.24 5.42 28.15
N PRO A 666 17.76 4.71 29.18
CA PRO A 666 19.09 5.01 29.71
C PRO A 666 20.21 4.72 28.71
N VAL A 667 20.01 3.72 27.84
CA VAL A 667 20.95 3.33 26.79
C VAL A 667 20.84 4.30 25.62
N ALA A 668 19.60 4.59 25.17
CA ALA A 668 19.33 5.54 24.10
C ALA A 668 19.95 6.92 24.40
N HIS A 669 19.70 7.46 25.60
CA HIS A 669 20.23 8.75 26.02
C HIS A 669 21.76 8.79 26.10
N LYS A 670 22.37 7.69 26.55
CA LYS A 670 23.83 7.57 26.59
C LYS A 670 24.40 7.57 25.17
N LEU A 671 23.84 6.77 24.26
CA LEU A 671 24.26 6.71 22.86
C LEU A 671 24.10 8.06 22.17
N TYR A 672 22.96 8.72 22.37
CA TYR A 672 22.65 10.04 21.86
C TYR A 672 23.77 11.04 22.20
N ARG A 673 24.13 11.14 23.49
CA ARG A 673 25.21 12.04 23.94
C ARG A 673 26.57 11.68 23.37
N GLN A 674 26.93 10.40 23.36
CA GLN A 674 28.25 9.97 22.86
C GLN A 674 28.36 10.18 21.34
N LEU A 675 27.27 10.00 20.59
CA LEU A 675 27.26 10.24 19.16
C LEU A 675 27.35 11.74 18.86
N LEU A 676 26.60 12.60 19.56
CA LEU A 676 26.74 14.05 19.38
C LEU A 676 28.15 14.56 19.72
N ASP A 677 28.76 14.04 20.79
CA ASP A 677 30.15 14.37 21.15
C ASP A 677 31.14 13.93 20.06
N TYR A 678 30.97 12.72 19.52
CA TYR A 678 31.78 12.25 18.39
C TYR A 678 31.57 13.11 17.13
N LEU A 679 30.34 13.45 16.78
CA LEU A 679 30.05 14.30 15.62
C LEU A 679 30.68 15.68 15.78
N ALA A 680 30.68 16.25 16.99
CA ALA A 680 31.31 17.54 17.28
C ALA A 680 32.85 17.48 17.28
N THR A 681 33.45 16.48 17.93
CA THR A 681 34.90 16.43 18.21
C THR A 681 35.70 15.58 17.22
N GLY A 682 35.06 14.60 16.57
CA GLY A 682 35.70 13.56 15.77
C GLY A 682 36.43 12.49 16.59
N GLN A 683 36.38 12.54 17.92
CA GLN A 683 37.11 11.62 18.80
C GLN A 683 36.21 10.45 19.25
N GLY A 684 36.78 9.24 19.34
CA GLY A 684 36.10 8.11 19.98
C GLY A 684 35.24 7.21 19.07
N LEU A 685 35.41 7.26 17.74
CA LEU A 685 34.67 6.39 16.81
C LEU A 685 34.76 4.89 17.17
N GLU A 686 35.95 4.40 17.50
CA GLU A 686 36.17 2.99 17.87
C GLU A 686 35.37 2.57 19.12
N ALA A 687 35.19 3.50 20.07
CA ALA A 687 34.42 3.30 21.28
C ALA A 687 32.90 3.30 21.03
N LEU A 688 32.46 3.74 19.85
CA LEU A 688 31.06 3.73 19.40
C LEU A 688 30.71 2.48 18.56
N SER A 689 31.59 1.49 18.48
CA SER A 689 31.27 0.23 17.79
C SER A 689 30.30 -0.64 18.60
N PRO A 690 29.43 -1.46 17.96
CA PRO A 690 28.54 -2.39 18.65
C PRO A 690 29.26 -3.26 19.69
N LYS A 691 30.48 -3.69 19.35
CA LYS A 691 31.36 -4.50 20.22
C LYS A 691 31.87 -3.70 21.42
N ALA A 692 32.37 -2.48 21.23
CA ALA A 692 32.90 -1.66 22.32
C ALA A 692 31.81 -1.23 23.32
N LEU A 693 30.59 -1.01 22.82
CA LEU A 693 29.43 -0.63 23.63
C LEU A 693 28.74 -1.83 24.30
N GLY A 694 29.03 -3.06 23.86
CA GLY A 694 28.30 -4.26 24.31
C GLY A 694 26.85 -4.29 23.82
N LEU A 695 26.57 -3.67 22.67
CA LEU A 695 25.23 -3.50 22.10
C LEU A 695 25.15 -4.16 20.72
N PRO A 696 25.01 -5.50 20.64
CA PRO A 696 24.92 -6.20 19.36
C PRO A 696 23.74 -5.73 18.49
N ARG A 697 22.62 -5.31 19.12
CA ARG A 697 21.48 -4.72 18.40
C ARG A 697 21.83 -3.49 17.56
N LEU A 698 22.88 -2.74 17.92
CA LEU A 698 23.33 -1.58 17.16
C LEU A 698 23.85 -1.94 15.76
N GLN A 699 24.26 -3.20 15.52
CA GLN A 699 24.67 -3.68 14.19
C GLN A 699 23.51 -3.79 13.20
N GLY A 700 22.28 -3.94 13.70
CA GLY A 700 21.05 -3.96 12.90
C GLY A 700 20.22 -2.68 13.02
N TRP A 701 20.79 -1.60 13.56
CA TRP A 701 20.07 -0.33 13.69
C TRP A 701 19.92 0.34 12.33
N ASP A 702 18.69 0.64 11.95
CA ASP A 702 18.32 1.31 10.72
C ASP A 702 18.25 2.84 10.96
N PRO A 703 19.16 3.66 10.38
CA PRO A 703 19.26 5.09 10.68
C PRO A 703 18.29 5.96 9.87
N TYR A 704 17.25 5.35 9.29
CA TYR A 704 16.20 5.98 8.49
C TYR A 704 14.85 5.82 9.19
N ALA A 705 13.88 6.69 8.88
CA ALA A 705 12.58 6.65 9.54
C ALA A 705 11.72 5.46 9.09
N ASP A 706 11.21 4.70 10.06
CA ASP A 706 10.24 3.62 9.83
C ASP A 706 8.81 4.17 9.61
N GLN A 707 8.56 5.39 10.10
CA GLN A 707 7.26 6.06 10.00
C GLN A 707 7.18 6.99 8.78
N SER A 708 6.09 6.89 8.03
CA SER A 708 5.86 7.74 6.85
C SER A 708 5.77 9.22 7.24
N GLY A 709 6.49 10.08 6.51
CA GLY A 709 6.51 11.53 6.75
C GLY A 709 7.42 11.98 7.89
N LYS A 710 8.19 11.06 8.48
CA LYS A 710 9.28 11.33 9.42
C LYS A 710 10.64 11.28 8.72
N VAL A 711 11.65 11.80 9.42
CA VAL A 711 13.05 11.80 8.96
C VAL A 711 13.92 11.08 9.97
N GLY A 712 14.90 10.33 9.44
CA GLY A 712 15.95 9.69 10.23
C GLY A 712 17.25 10.48 10.21
N PRO A 713 18.20 10.18 11.12
CA PRO A 713 19.48 10.89 11.18
C PRO A 713 20.27 10.84 9.86
N VAL A 714 20.10 9.78 9.06
CA VAL A 714 20.79 9.66 7.77
C VAL A 714 20.31 10.67 6.72
N ASP A 715 19.07 11.16 6.82
CA ASP A 715 18.52 12.12 5.86
C ASP A 715 19.22 13.49 5.94
N PHE A 716 19.95 13.73 7.04
CA PHE A 716 20.73 14.94 7.29
C PHE A 716 22.19 14.84 6.80
N LEU A 717 22.65 13.67 6.36
CA LEU A 717 24.07 13.39 6.12
C LEU A 717 24.78 14.46 5.27
N TRP A 718 24.16 14.87 4.17
CA TRP A 718 24.69 15.88 3.24
C TRP A 718 24.21 17.31 3.53
N LEU A 719 23.44 17.51 4.60
CA LEU A 719 22.95 18.81 5.05
C LEU A 719 23.70 19.31 6.28
N LEU A 720 24.23 18.40 7.09
CA LEU A 720 25.11 18.72 8.20
C LEU A 720 26.38 19.43 7.73
N PRO A 721 27.07 20.17 8.61
CA PRO A 721 28.43 20.65 8.35
C PRO A 721 29.30 19.49 7.85
N LYS A 722 30.13 19.76 6.82
CA LYS A 722 30.89 18.74 6.09
C LYS A 722 31.59 17.71 6.99
N GLU A 723 32.23 18.17 8.06
CA GLU A 723 32.92 17.29 9.01
C GLU A 723 31.97 16.38 9.79
N GLN A 724 30.82 16.91 10.22
CA GLN A 724 29.80 16.14 10.93
C GLN A 724 29.15 15.10 10.01
N GLY A 725 28.84 15.47 8.76
CA GLY A 725 28.34 14.53 7.76
C GLY A 725 29.33 13.40 7.47
N GLN A 726 30.62 13.73 7.32
CA GLN A 726 31.67 12.71 7.17
C GLN A 726 31.73 11.76 8.37
N ARG A 727 31.73 12.31 9.59
CA ARG A 727 31.77 11.53 10.84
C ARG A 727 30.55 10.62 10.96
N LEU A 728 29.36 11.13 10.64
CA LEU A 728 28.14 10.32 10.63
C LEU A 728 28.25 9.16 9.64
N ALA A 729 28.75 9.39 8.42
CA ALA A 729 28.97 8.31 7.44
C ALA A 729 29.93 7.23 7.96
N LEU A 730 31.03 7.62 8.61
CA LEU A 730 32.00 6.70 9.20
C LEU A 730 31.39 5.89 10.35
N PHE A 731 30.58 6.53 11.20
CA PHE A 731 29.84 5.86 12.25
C PHE A 731 28.85 4.82 11.70
N LEU A 732 28.06 5.18 10.70
CA LEU A 732 27.10 4.25 10.09
C LEU A 732 27.81 3.06 9.41
N ALA A 733 28.90 3.33 8.69
CA ALA A 733 29.65 2.29 7.97
C ALA A 733 30.33 1.25 8.88
N GLN A 734 30.61 1.58 10.15
CA GLN A 734 31.21 0.64 11.11
C GLN A 734 30.18 -0.23 11.84
N LEU A 735 28.87 -0.04 11.61
CA LEU A 735 27.84 -0.82 12.29
C LEU A 735 27.81 -2.28 11.82
N GLY A 736 28.34 -2.60 10.64
CA GLY A 736 28.48 -3.97 10.13
C GLY A 736 28.06 -4.07 8.67
N LYS A 737 27.66 -5.27 8.23
CA LYS A 737 27.24 -5.55 6.84
C LYS A 737 26.09 -4.64 6.38
N ARG A 738 25.14 -4.35 7.26
CA ARG A 738 23.98 -3.46 6.99
C ARG A 738 24.29 -1.97 7.16
N GLY A 739 25.51 -1.59 7.55
CA GLY A 739 25.87 -0.19 7.85
C GLY A 739 25.76 0.79 6.68
N LEU A 740 25.62 0.28 5.44
CA LEU A 740 25.39 1.08 4.24
C LEU A 740 24.01 0.86 3.59
N HIS A 741 23.12 0.07 4.19
CA HIS A 741 21.77 -0.21 3.65
C HIS A 741 20.94 1.06 3.41
N TRP A 742 21.19 2.09 4.21
CA TRP A 742 20.58 3.41 4.07
C TRP A 742 20.86 4.09 2.71
N LEU A 743 21.86 3.63 1.94
CA LEU A 743 22.09 4.10 0.57
C LEU A 743 20.90 3.79 -0.36
N GLY A 744 20.07 2.80 -0.02
CA GLY A 744 18.81 2.49 -0.70
C GLY A 744 17.70 3.52 -0.49
N CYS A 745 17.82 4.40 0.50
CA CYS A 745 16.79 5.38 0.84
C CYS A 745 16.58 6.43 -0.28
N SER A 746 15.33 6.87 -0.45
CA SER A 746 14.95 7.87 -1.46
C SER A 746 15.66 9.22 -1.29
N TRP A 747 16.10 9.56 -0.08
CA TRP A 747 16.84 10.79 0.22
C TRP A 747 18.21 10.86 -0.44
N VAL A 748 18.87 9.71 -0.65
CA VAL A 748 20.18 9.64 -1.29
C VAL A 748 20.08 10.04 -2.76
N LYS A 749 18.97 9.69 -3.42
CA LYS A 749 18.66 10.13 -4.78
C LYS A 749 18.54 11.65 -4.85
N GLU A 750 17.83 12.26 -3.91
CA GLU A 750 17.69 13.72 -3.86
C GLU A 750 19.02 14.42 -3.52
N ALA A 751 19.86 13.81 -2.68
CA ALA A 751 21.21 14.31 -2.39
C ALA A 751 22.10 14.29 -3.64
N TYR A 752 22.04 13.23 -4.46
CA TYR A 752 22.73 13.15 -5.74
C TYR A 752 22.30 14.28 -6.69
N VAL A 753 20.99 14.49 -6.86
CA VAL A 753 20.47 15.58 -7.71
C VAL A 753 20.97 16.95 -7.25
N ARG A 754 20.99 17.21 -5.92
CA ARG A 754 21.54 18.45 -5.36
C ARG A 754 23.04 18.58 -5.59
N ALA A 755 23.80 17.49 -5.48
CA ALA A 755 25.22 17.49 -5.78
C ALA A 755 25.51 17.83 -7.25
N CYS A 756 24.69 17.36 -8.19
CA CYS A 756 24.77 17.77 -9.59
C CYS A 756 24.53 19.29 -9.77
N ILE A 757 23.56 19.85 -9.04
CA ILE A 757 23.25 21.29 -9.08
C ILE A 757 24.40 22.11 -8.49
N GLN A 758 24.87 21.75 -7.30
CA GLN A 758 25.99 22.43 -6.64
C GLN A 758 27.31 22.29 -7.41
N GLY A 759 27.47 21.18 -8.14
CA GLY A 759 28.59 20.95 -9.05
C GLY A 759 28.50 21.71 -10.38
N GLY A 760 27.41 22.46 -10.62
CA GLY A 760 27.20 23.24 -11.85
C GLY A 760 26.85 22.42 -13.09
N GLN A 761 26.48 21.14 -12.92
CA GLN A 761 26.07 20.28 -14.04
C GLN A 761 24.70 20.67 -14.60
N LEU A 762 23.84 21.23 -13.75
CA LEU A 762 22.55 21.82 -14.12
C LEU A 762 22.11 22.85 -13.08
N THR A 763 21.23 23.76 -13.45
CA THR A 763 20.58 24.67 -12.51
C THR A 763 19.38 24.01 -11.83
N PHE A 764 18.95 24.58 -10.70
CA PHE A 764 17.73 24.12 -10.00
C PHE A 764 16.47 24.20 -10.88
N ALA A 765 16.40 25.19 -11.78
CA ALA A 765 15.30 25.34 -12.74
C ALA A 765 15.32 24.23 -13.81
N GLU A 766 16.50 23.93 -14.37
CA GLU A 766 16.66 22.90 -15.38
C GLU A 766 16.40 21.49 -14.83
N ARG A 767 16.58 21.27 -13.52
CA ARG A 767 16.35 19.96 -12.86
C ARG A 767 15.03 19.33 -13.25
N TRP A 768 13.94 20.11 -13.28
CA TRP A 768 12.59 19.60 -13.46
C TRP A 768 12.37 19.01 -14.85
N GLN A 769 13.04 19.58 -15.86
CA GLN A 769 12.93 19.18 -17.26
C GLN A 769 14.10 18.31 -17.73
N HIS A 770 15.07 18.03 -16.84
CA HIS A 770 16.24 17.26 -17.20
C HIS A 770 15.86 15.81 -17.53
N PRO A 771 16.28 15.24 -18.67
CA PRO A 771 15.81 13.93 -19.12
C PRO A 771 16.17 12.79 -18.16
N ALA A 772 17.30 12.89 -17.45
CA ALA A 772 17.76 11.84 -16.54
C ALA A 772 17.54 12.14 -15.03
N LEU A 773 17.15 13.38 -14.68
CA LEU A 773 17.06 13.83 -13.27
C LEU A 773 15.68 14.44 -12.92
N GLY A 774 14.89 14.80 -13.92
CA GLY A 774 13.62 15.50 -13.79
C GLY A 774 12.41 14.57 -13.73
N HIS A 775 11.36 14.87 -14.49
CA HIS A 775 10.11 14.10 -14.44
C HIS A 775 10.17 12.75 -15.16
N ASN A 776 10.99 12.61 -16.21
CA ASN A 776 11.00 11.40 -17.04
C ASN A 776 11.35 10.12 -16.26
N PRO A 777 12.37 10.09 -15.38
CA PRO A 777 12.67 8.90 -14.56
C PRO A 777 11.54 8.46 -13.61
N ILE A 778 10.50 9.29 -13.42
CA ILE A 778 9.33 8.96 -12.58
C ILE A 778 8.29 8.15 -13.37
N SER A 779 8.21 8.35 -14.68
CA SER A 779 7.27 7.66 -15.58
C SER A 779 7.93 6.58 -16.44
N ASP A 780 9.25 6.60 -16.57
CA ASP A 780 10.05 5.69 -17.38
C ASP A 780 10.94 4.82 -16.46
N PRO A 781 10.66 3.52 -16.34
CA PRO A 781 11.41 2.60 -15.48
C PRO A 781 12.91 2.53 -15.80
N ASP A 782 13.29 2.56 -17.08
CA ASP A 782 14.68 2.42 -17.50
C ASP A 782 15.50 3.67 -17.11
N LEU A 783 14.92 4.85 -17.32
CA LEU A 783 15.53 6.11 -16.85
C LEU A 783 15.57 6.17 -15.32
N GLY A 784 14.57 5.61 -14.65
CA GLY A 784 14.55 5.45 -13.19
C GLY A 784 15.70 4.59 -12.69
N LEU A 785 15.92 3.42 -13.30
CA LEU A 785 17.03 2.52 -12.97
C LEU A 785 18.40 3.16 -13.26
N ALA A 786 18.54 3.87 -14.37
CA ALA A 786 19.76 4.60 -14.71
C ALA A 786 20.10 5.69 -13.67
N LEU A 787 19.09 6.43 -13.19
CA LEU A 787 19.26 7.42 -12.13
C LEU A 787 19.71 6.76 -10.82
N LEU A 788 19.12 5.63 -10.44
CA LEU A 788 19.52 4.90 -9.23
C LEU A 788 20.96 4.36 -9.33
N ALA A 789 21.37 3.86 -10.49
CA ALA A 789 22.75 3.45 -10.74
C ALA A 789 23.74 4.62 -10.65
N ALA A 790 23.41 5.77 -11.24
CA ALA A 790 24.25 6.98 -11.15
C ALA A 790 24.38 7.48 -9.71
N LYS A 791 23.28 7.45 -8.95
CA LYS A 791 23.26 7.74 -7.50
C LYS A 791 24.16 6.79 -6.72
N ASP A 792 24.07 5.47 -6.94
CA ASP A 792 24.89 4.48 -6.25
C ASP A 792 26.38 4.70 -6.53
N ALA A 793 26.75 4.92 -7.79
CA ALA A 793 28.13 5.21 -8.18
C ALA A 793 28.66 6.48 -7.50
N TRP A 794 27.88 7.57 -7.50
CA TRP A 794 28.24 8.82 -6.82
C TRP A 794 28.42 8.63 -5.32
N ALA A 795 27.48 7.96 -4.66
CA ALA A 795 27.53 7.77 -3.22
C ALA A 795 28.72 6.88 -2.80
N LEU A 796 29.00 5.81 -3.54
CA LEU A 796 30.15 4.94 -3.30
C LEU A 796 31.48 5.69 -3.48
N GLN A 797 31.62 6.50 -4.53
CA GLN A 797 32.80 7.35 -4.72
C GLN A 797 32.97 8.36 -3.59
N TRP A 798 31.88 8.97 -3.14
CA TRP A 798 31.91 9.90 -2.02
C TRP A 798 32.34 9.19 -0.72
N LEU A 799 31.75 8.05 -0.37
CA LEU A 799 32.11 7.26 0.82
C LEU A 799 33.56 6.77 0.79
N ASP A 800 34.04 6.34 -0.37
CA ASP A 800 35.45 5.96 -0.56
C ASP A 800 36.39 7.14 -0.25
N SER A 801 36.03 8.35 -0.71
CA SER A 801 36.80 9.57 -0.43
C SER A 801 36.72 10.02 1.03
N GLN A 802 35.69 9.59 1.78
CA GLN A 802 35.54 9.87 3.21
C GLN A 802 36.34 8.91 4.11
N GLY A 803 36.90 7.83 3.56
CA GLY A 803 37.67 6.84 4.31
C GLY A 803 36.85 5.66 4.83
N VAL A 804 35.67 5.39 4.25
CA VAL A 804 34.91 4.18 4.55
C VAL A 804 35.69 2.94 4.13
N ALA A 805 35.68 1.90 4.97
CA ALA A 805 36.41 0.66 4.71
C ALA A 805 35.96 0.00 3.41
N ALA A 806 36.93 -0.45 2.60
CA ALA A 806 36.67 -1.08 1.31
C ALA A 806 35.77 -2.32 1.43
N GLN A 807 35.81 -3.04 2.55
CA GLN A 807 34.94 -4.20 2.79
C GLN A 807 33.46 -3.81 2.74
N SER A 808 33.07 -2.73 3.43
CA SER A 808 31.69 -2.24 3.46
C SER A 808 31.25 -1.76 2.06
N LEU A 809 32.13 -1.05 1.35
CA LEU A 809 31.84 -0.54 0.01
C LEU A 809 31.64 -1.66 -1.00
N VAL A 810 32.52 -2.66 -1.01
CA VAL A 810 32.42 -3.82 -1.90
C VAL A 810 31.20 -4.67 -1.54
N TYR A 811 30.89 -4.83 -0.25
CA TYR A 811 29.69 -5.54 0.19
C TYR A 811 28.43 -4.90 -0.37
N TYR A 812 28.24 -3.59 -0.16
CA TYR A 812 27.09 -2.87 -0.70
C TYR A 812 27.04 -2.96 -2.24
N ALA A 813 28.15 -2.69 -2.92
CA ALA A 813 28.21 -2.70 -4.39
C ALA A 813 27.82 -4.04 -5.03
N VAL A 814 28.11 -5.16 -4.35
CA VAL A 814 27.79 -6.51 -4.83
C VAL A 814 26.38 -6.92 -4.42
N HIS A 815 25.98 -6.62 -3.18
CA HIS A 815 24.73 -7.09 -2.61
C HIS A 815 23.53 -6.23 -3.04
N GLU A 816 23.66 -4.91 -3.01
CA GLU A 816 22.54 -3.97 -3.13
C GLU A 816 22.72 -2.95 -4.26
N GLY A 817 23.97 -2.67 -4.63
CA GLY A 817 24.33 -1.66 -5.61
C GLY A 817 23.83 -1.99 -7.03
N ARG A 818 23.30 -0.98 -7.72
CA ARG A 818 22.87 -1.09 -9.11
C ARG A 818 24.01 -0.69 -10.04
N ASN A 819 24.36 -1.59 -10.97
CA ASN A 819 25.40 -1.36 -11.99
C ASN A 819 26.73 -0.80 -11.43
N CYS A 820 27.22 -1.38 -10.34
CA CYS A 820 28.41 -0.90 -9.61
C CYS A 820 29.75 -1.48 -10.14
N GLY A 821 29.74 -2.19 -11.28
CA GLY A 821 30.94 -2.76 -11.91
C GLY A 821 32.09 -1.77 -12.11
N PRO A 822 31.84 -0.57 -12.70
CA PRO A 822 32.89 0.43 -12.90
C PRO A 822 33.61 0.87 -11.61
N PHE A 823 32.86 0.99 -10.50
CA PHE A 823 33.43 1.34 -9.19
C PHE A 823 34.30 0.20 -8.64
N LEU A 824 33.83 -1.05 -8.74
CA LEU A 824 34.60 -2.22 -8.32
C LEU A 824 35.88 -2.41 -9.13
N GLN A 825 35.82 -2.20 -10.46
CA GLN A 825 36.99 -2.21 -11.33
C GLN A 825 38.00 -1.11 -10.97
N GLN A 826 37.52 0.08 -10.55
CA GLN A 826 38.39 1.16 -10.08
C GLN A 826 39.14 0.75 -8.81
N LEU A 827 38.45 0.15 -7.83
CA LEU A 827 39.09 -0.38 -6.62
C LEU A 827 40.09 -1.49 -6.95
N ALA A 828 39.76 -2.37 -7.89
CA ALA A 828 40.63 -3.44 -8.35
C ALA A 828 41.91 -2.90 -9.00
N LYS A 829 41.77 -1.93 -9.92
CA LYS A 829 42.90 -1.24 -10.58
C LYS A 829 43.80 -0.53 -9.58
N ALA A 830 43.22 0.02 -8.50
CA ALA A 830 43.95 0.65 -7.41
C ALA A 830 44.54 -0.35 -6.38
N GLN A 831 44.37 -1.67 -6.58
CA GLN A 831 44.79 -2.72 -5.66
C GLN A 831 44.18 -2.59 -4.25
N ARG A 832 42.93 -2.11 -4.18
CA ARG A 832 42.19 -1.85 -2.93
C ARG A 832 41.05 -2.84 -2.68
N LEU A 833 40.92 -3.89 -3.49
CA LEU A 833 39.96 -4.97 -3.23
C LEU A 833 40.37 -5.78 -1.99
N PRO A 834 39.55 -5.82 -0.93
CA PRO A 834 39.87 -6.56 0.28
C PRO A 834 39.47 -8.05 0.17
N ASP A 835 39.91 -8.86 1.14
CA ASP A 835 39.40 -10.23 1.28
C ASP A 835 37.93 -10.22 1.73
N MET A 836 37.04 -10.73 0.87
CA MET A 836 35.59 -10.75 1.08
C MET A 836 35.06 -12.09 1.60
N LYS A 837 35.91 -13.07 1.95
CA LYS A 837 35.47 -14.41 2.38
C LYS A 837 34.51 -14.41 3.57
N GLY A 838 34.70 -13.49 4.53
CA GLY A 838 33.82 -13.33 5.70
C GLY A 838 32.63 -12.38 5.49
N TRP A 839 32.56 -11.71 4.34
CA TRP A 839 31.54 -10.69 4.05
C TRP A 839 30.52 -11.16 3.01
N LEU A 840 30.96 -11.80 1.94
CA LEU A 840 30.13 -12.24 0.81
C LEU A 840 29.89 -13.75 0.82
N THR A 841 28.69 -14.18 0.40
CA THR A 841 28.34 -15.59 0.13
C THR A 841 29.09 -16.12 -1.11
N SER A 842 29.03 -17.43 -1.37
CA SER A 842 29.66 -18.01 -2.57
C SER A 842 29.05 -17.46 -3.87
N ALA A 843 27.73 -17.29 -3.92
CA ALA A 843 27.03 -16.69 -5.06
C ALA A 843 27.45 -15.23 -5.26
N GLN A 844 27.50 -14.44 -4.18
CA GLN A 844 27.95 -13.04 -4.24
C GLN A 844 29.42 -12.91 -4.65
N ARG A 845 30.30 -13.83 -4.25
CA ARG A 845 31.69 -13.86 -4.74
C ARG A 845 31.77 -14.19 -6.23
N ALA A 846 30.90 -15.07 -6.74
CA ALA A 846 30.79 -15.32 -8.18
C ALA A 846 30.30 -14.07 -8.92
N LYS A 847 29.27 -13.38 -8.40
CA LYS A 847 28.79 -12.09 -8.92
C LYS A 847 29.90 -11.04 -8.94
N LEU A 848 30.67 -10.90 -7.86
CA LEU A 848 31.84 -10.01 -7.81
C LEU A 848 32.87 -10.36 -8.89
N ALA A 849 33.15 -11.64 -9.12
CA ALA A 849 34.07 -12.07 -10.18
C ALA A 849 33.54 -11.68 -11.57
N THR A 850 32.24 -11.83 -11.84
CA THR A 850 31.60 -11.40 -13.09
C THR A 850 31.73 -9.88 -13.28
N LEU A 851 31.39 -9.09 -12.25
CA LEU A 851 31.47 -7.61 -12.29
C LEU A 851 32.91 -7.09 -12.48
N LEU A 852 33.92 -7.89 -12.16
CA LEU A 852 35.34 -7.58 -12.38
C LEU A 852 35.88 -8.08 -13.72
N GLY A 853 35.17 -9.00 -14.39
CA GLY A 853 35.54 -9.62 -15.66
C GLY A 853 34.90 -8.98 -16.90
N GLU A 854 33.83 -8.22 -16.71
CA GLU A 854 33.35 -7.17 -17.63
C GLU A 854 34.29 -5.96 -17.62
#